data_AF-A0A9D1W0V6-F1
#
_entry.id   AF-A0A9D1W0V6-F1
#
_cell.length_a   1.000
_cell.length_b   1.000
_cell.length_c   1.000
_cell.angle_alpha   90.00
_cell.angle_beta   90.00
_cell.angle_gamma   90.00
#
_symmetry.space_group_name_H-M   'P 1'
#
loop_
_entity.id
_entity.type
_entity.pdbx_description
1 polymer ?
#
loop_
_entity_poly.entity_id
_entity_poly.type
_entity_poly.pdbx_seq_one_letter_code
_entity_poly.pdbx_strand_id
1 'polypeptide(L)'
;MAKKNKTKRQRFAAILLSALMAVAASSFVLAACSQTEDDDDDKTSPSRTDTQTFANANFEYYDDNDGAYRIWTPESWTSGTVSNQNGVSSSSSVARSGIVDTSFDWSEFVDAFNDYEYYSELDEDDPELEDAEYYTDIDNDYDIPGWDTAALAVEDDGDEDDEDAGPSDEAVKAAAKALNPGTHNVAPETEDTDNGTAVLMLHNYRTNDMGTASQYSSSSITLSAGTAAKFSVWVKTADLTYNGGKPVNGNRGAFIRITNTVGGSAQDPLIVRNIDTSDVSANNGWEQYTFYLKASSYASTTFTVVLGLGQQTEGTDTSYFEYVQGYAFFDDLVYEELTAAEYDSMTQGIPASQKLTLDLSYGADLNKIDAGSVTDNTFALDLDDLDVNGGSELSVADASVAQTQDERGNTYTSYFGSRAEISESEIESDISRSGIRTASQLRGSSYAALSSDFEKFDELPFGGANEDILLLYSGNGSPLTATLRAGSADPAFTLGEDEYMYLSFWVKTSDLEGGTGATVTLVDADKKTTLGSIDTTSLATVDLKDDERELEDINDGWQQCFLYLSNTSENGPVTFYLQFSFGVRTINGSALSDYIPGYAAFTGFRYGSMTEEQFGLKTTGTYAVEASLTGGVSNTTYSFDDTAYTQPDKIESDVADPRNYSGVFGGTTYVGGQDLGTVNSLETAGLINREYASNYNDTAWMDCVLSYANALTMTEEIWDAVFGRDCLQPLLIANTAAQAYGYVANASSTLASSSFRTVTVRVKLSPGATANVYLVDTAEKEFGEQQYTDTVNYSAGISYRYDDRGNVINLDPNDPDYSSRTNTVLWKQENGLWAPAADYSGDTYYANLANYRSDDEGNLIDDDDNIVYYASDEDGLYYRYYDADRDKYSLPVRDFTASGEDLTGAVRQQATEKALCRTVTNDGSGISDWIYVRFFLATGNESKNYRLEVWSGSRDGETTNPANSFVAFDVVSYSDLTEDTFTNMLDARMEVLAEELGYADTEELMDAYNEDPAAFIDRSGTQMISYHFSLFDSDQYASYDADYTDSDTDPYGEYDASSYSDTVAYFSTSFKAEGRTYYDTYVDFGASEVTVSTVSSDDSSEDDTTDETTESEQNVWLLVSSILLAAALIATLVILLIKQLLSNMKKKKADKVAPTYDSKRKRYIRKLRLEEAEHDEKADDVLPGEEDEITEEDIYRVDGDTPADDDPDKQN
;
A
#
# COMPACT_ATOMS: atom_id res chain seq x y z
N MET A 1 -13.16 -41.40 37.62
CA MET A 1 -13.05 -42.40 36.53
C MET A 1 -14.03 -42.02 35.43
N ALA A 2 -13.55 -41.35 34.39
CA ALA A 2 -14.16 -41.32 33.08
C ALA A 2 -13.02 -41.02 32.09
N LYS A 3 -12.56 -42.07 31.40
CA LYS A 3 -11.62 -41.98 30.29
C LYS A 3 -12.39 -41.35 29.12
N LYS A 4 -12.03 -40.13 28.70
CA LYS A 4 -12.40 -39.61 27.38
C LYS A 4 -11.20 -39.76 26.45
N ASN A 5 -11.39 -40.58 25.42
CA ASN A 5 -10.42 -40.77 24.35
C ASN A 5 -10.39 -39.50 23.50
N LYS A 6 -9.30 -38.72 23.58
CA LYS A 6 -9.00 -37.64 22.63
C LYS A 6 -8.56 -38.25 21.28
N THR A 7 -9.13 -37.75 20.18
CA THR A 7 -8.87 -38.14 18.79
C THR A 7 -7.48 -37.68 18.31
N LYS A 8 -6.94 -38.32 17.25
CA LYS A 8 -5.57 -38.07 16.74
C LYS A 8 -5.33 -36.59 16.36
N ARG A 9 -6.31 -35.89 15.77
CA ARG A 9 -6.25 -34.43 15.46
C ARG A 9 -6.08 -33.55 16.71
N GLN A 10 -6.67 -33.89 17.86
CA GLN A 10 -6.48 -33.15 19.12
C GLN A 10 -5.16 -33.46 19.82
N ARG A 11 -4.43 -34.50 19.39
CA ARG A 11 -3.07 -34.77 19.85
C ARG A 11 -2.07 -34.08 18.93
N PHE A 12 -2.30 -34.07 17.63
CA PHE A 12 -1.50 -33.30 16.69
C PHE A 12 -1.61 -31.79 16.93
N ALA A 13 -2.81 -31.22 17.06
CA ALA A 13 -2.98 -29.79 17.40
C ALA A 13 -2.43 -29.45 18.80
N ALA A 14 -2.55 -30.36 19.78
CA ALA A 14 -1.93 -30.14 21.09
C ALA A 14 -0.40 -30.26 21.04
N ILE A 15 0.16 -31.11 20.18
CA ILE A 15 1.62 -31.27 19.95
C ILE A 15 2.16 -30.12 19.10
N LEU A 16 1.40 -29.62 18.11
CA LEU A 16 1.75 -28.46 17.29
C LEU A 16 1.66 -27.18 18.11
N LEU A 17 0.63 -27.03 18.95
CA LEU A 17 0.48 -25.89 19.86
C LEU A 17 1.50 -25.96 21.01
N SER A 18 1.89 -27.15 21.48
CA SER A 18 3.00 -27.28 22.44
C SER A 18 4.38 -27.25 21.80
N ALA A 19 4.52 -27.47 20.49
CA ALA A 19 5.74 -27.23 19.72
C ALA A 19 5.87 -25.75 19.35
N LEU A 20 4.79 -25.06 18.97
CA LEU A 20 4.74 -23.61 18.77
C LEU A 20 4.91 -22.85 20.08
N MET A 21 4.29 -23.28 21.17
CA MET A 21 4.58 -22.75 22.51
C MET A 21 5.97 -23.16 23.00
N ALA A 22 6.54 -24.29 22.56
CA ALA A 22 7.93 -24.63 22.87
C ALA A 22 8.91 -23.80 22.03
N VAL A 23 8.61 -23.44 20.78
CA VAL A 23 9.45 -22.57 19.94
C VAL A 23 9.35 -21.12 20.39
N ALA A 24 8.15 -20.63 20.76
CA ALA A 24 7.93 -19.33 21.38
C ALA A 24 8.48 -19.25 22.83
N ALA A 25 8.43 -20.34 23.60
CA ALA A 25 9.14 -20.43 24.87
C ALA A 25 10.65 -20.66 24.68
N SER A 26 11.12 -21.22 23.56
CA SER A 26 12.56 -21.34 23.26
C SER A 26 13.18 -20.00 22.88
N SER A 27 12.38 -19.05 22.41
CA SER A 27 12.80 -17.65 22.18
C SER A 27 12.79 -16.81 23.47
N PHE A 28 12.16 -17.27 24.56
CA PHE A 28 12.12 -16.58 25.87
C PHE A 28 12.71 -17.37 27.07
N VAL A 29 13.11 -18.64 26.91
CA VAL A 29 13.60 -19.50 28.01
C VAL A 29 15.05 -19.97 27.80
N LEU A 30 15.71 -19.67 26.67
CA LEU A 30 17.14 -19.93 26.55
C LEU A 30 18.02 -19.00 27.43
N ALA A 31 17.43 -18.03 28.12
CA ALA A 31 18.10 -17.24 29.16
C ALA A 31 18.05 -17.85 30.58
N ALA A 32 17.47 -19.05 30.79
CA ALA A 32 17.44 -19.63 32.14
C ALA A 32 17.56 -21.16 32.18
N CYS A 33 18.72 -21.60 32.64
CA CYS A 33 19.06 -22.91 33.24
C CYS A 33 19.44 -24.07 32.30
N SER A 34 20.74 -24.18 32.01
CA SER A 34 21.43 -25.47 32.02
C SER A 34 22.62 -25.42 32.99
N GLN A 35 22.44 -25.93 34.21
CA GLN A 35 23.57 -26.33 35.06
C GLN A 35 24.13 -27.64 34.53
N THR A 36 25.34 -27.58 33.99
CA THR A 36 26.27 -28.72 33.98
C THR A 36 27.67 -28.19 34.26
N GLU A 37 28.33 -28.83 35.22
CA GLU A 37 29.58 -28.44 35.87
C GLU A 37 30.78 -28.43 34.90
N ASP A 38 31.61 -27.39 35.06
CA ASP A 38 33.06 -27.23 34.86
C ASP A 38 33.77 -27.78 33.59
N ASP A 39 34.30 -26.88 32.75
CA ASP A 39 35.76 -26.65 32.59
C ASP A 39 36.08 -25.54 31.55
N ASP A 40 36.65 -24.43 32.06
CA ASP A 40 37.58 -23.42 31.51
C ASP A 40 37.40 -22.66 30.15
N ASP A 41 37.37 -21.33 30.30
CA ASP A 41 37.88 -20.23 29.44
C ASP A 41 37.37 -20.04 27.99
N ASP A 42 36.28 -19.29 27.83
CA ASP A 42 36.15 -18.28 26.77
C ASP A 42 35.17 -17.17 27.21
N LYS A 43 35.62 -15.92 27.20
CA LYS A 43 34.78 -14.74 27.50
C LYS A 43 34.00 -14.35 26.25
N THR A 44 32.78 -14.85 26.08
CA THR A 44 31.80 -14.23 25.19
C THR A 44 30.98 -13.22 25.99
N SER A 45 31.09 -11.93 25.63
CA SER A 45 30.22 -10.89 26.18
C SER A 45 28.77 -11.17 25.76
N PRO A 46 27.76 -10.97 26.64
CA PRO A 46 26.36 -11.13 26.27
C PRO A 46 25.98 -10.11 25.20
N SER A 47 25.31 -10.55 24.12
CA SER A 47 24.73 -9.63 23.11
C SER A 47 23.68 -8.74 23.78
N ARG A 48 23.92 -7.43 23.86
CA ARG A 48 22.93 -6.45 24.33
C ARG A 48 21.80 -6.39 23.29
N THR A 49 20.54 -6.48 23.71
CA THR A 49 19.36 -6.29 22.84
C THR A 49 18.85 -4.87 23.05
N ASP A 50 18.59 -4.14 21.97
CA ASP A 50 17.93 -2.83 22.04
C ASP A 50 16.44 -3.02 22.36
N THR A 51 15.97 -2.31 23.40
CA THR A 51 14.58 -2.38 23.89
C THR A 51 13.91 -1.01 23.91
N GLN A 52 14.59 0.02 23.41
CA GLN A 52 14.12 1.40 23.44
C GLN A 52 13.05 1.65 22.36
N THR A 53 12.11 2.57 22.63
CA THR A 53 11.02 2.89 21.68
C THR A 53 11.53 3.55 20.41
N PHE A 54 12.39 4.56 20.56
CA PHE A 54 13.28 4.96 19.48
C PHE A 54 14.44 3.96 19.49
N ALA A 55 14.66 3.26 18.39
CA ALA A 55 15.79 2.34 18.30
C ALA A 55 17.10 3.13 18.46
N ASN A 56 18.01 2.60 19.28
CA ASN A 56 19.33 3.15 19.60
C ASN A 56 19.29 4.60 20.09
N ALA A 57 18.33 4.93 20.94
CA ALA A 57 18.11 6.30 21.42
C ALA A 57 19.14 6.76 22.47
N ASN A 58 19.84 5.83 23.10
CA ASN A 58 20.99 6.12 23.97
C ASN A 58 22.35 6.01 23.24
N PHE A 59 22.36 5.70 21.94
CA PHE A 59 23.57 5.59 21.13
C PHE A 59 24.59 4.55 21.60
N GLU A 60 24.11 3.45 22.19
CA GLU A 60 24.93 2.33 22.68
C GLU A 60 24.97 1.12 21.72
N TYR A 61 24.30 1.21 20.57
CA TYR A 61 24.21 0.15 19.57
C TYR A 61 24.81 0.62 18.23
N TYR A 62 25.84 -0.09 17.77
CA TYR A 62 26.62 0.29 16.59
C TYR A 62 27.35 -0.92 16.00
N ASP A 63 27.60 -0.87 14.69
CA ASP A 63 28.29 -1.94 13.95
C ASP A 63 29.81 -1.86 14.19
N ASP A 64 30.34 -2.78 15.00
CA ASP A 64 31.79 -2.96 15.25
C ASP A 64 32.25 -4.39 14.87
N ASN A 65 31.70 -4.95 13.80
CA ASN A 65 31.89 -6.38 13.45
C ASN A 65 33.35 -6.80 13.18
N ASP A 66 34.30 -5.86 13.04
CA ASP A 66 35.71 -6.12 12.79
C ASP A 66 36.70 -5.32 13.67
N GLY A 67 36.21 -4.46 14.58
CA GLY A 67 37.07 -3.60 15.41
C GLY A 67 37.83 -2.53 14.62
N ALA A 68 37.44 -2.26 13.36
CA ALA A 68 38.15 -1.36 12.44
C ALA A 68 37.65 0.09 12.45
N TYR A 69 36.76 0.44 13.39
CA TYR A 69 36.15 1.77 13.51
C TYR A 69 36.35 2.38 14.92
N ARG A 70 36.52 3.70 14.99
CA ARG A 70 36.48 4.52 16.21
C ARG A 70 35.34 5.53 16.24
N ILE A 71 34.80 5.87 15.08
CA ILE A 71 33.61 6.69 14.87
C ILE A 71 32.58 5.83 14.14
N TRP A 72 31.72 5.18 14.93
CA TRP A 72 30.77 4.21 14.41
C TRP A 72 29.56 4.86 13.77
N THR A 73 28.93 4.17 12.81
CA THR A 73 27.65 4.62 12.29
C THR A 73 26.54 4.23 13.27
N PRO A 74 25.66 5.16 13.70
CA PRO A 74 24.56 4.82 14.57
C PRO A 74 23.57 3.88 13.87
N GLU A 75 23.28 2.73 14.47
CA GLU A 75 22.20 1.87 14.00
C GLU A 75 20.84 2.59 14.11
N SER A 76 19.94 2.36 13.15
CA SER A 76 18.57 2.90 13.13
C SER A 76 18.42 4.43 13.06
N TRP A 77 19.51 5.18 12.89
CA TRP A 77 19.51 6.62 12.64
C TRP A 77 20.07 6.94 11.26
N THR A 78 19.44 7.89 10.56
CA THR A 78 19.84 8.27 9.19
C THR A 78 20.54 9.62 9.18
N SER A 79 21.76 9.68 8.66
CA SER A 79 22.51 10.93 8.47
C SER A 79 22.01 11.72 7.25
N GLY A 80 22.21 13.03 7.26
CA GLY A 80 21.90 13.89 6.11
C GLY A 80 22.42 15.31 6.24
N THR A 81 22.42 16.04 5.12
CA THR A 81 22.59 17.50 5.10
C THR A 81 21.26 18.18 5.44
N VAL A 82 21.33 19.39 5.98
CA VAL A 82 20.13 20.15 6.36
C VAL A 82 19.60 20.89 5.14
N SER A 83 18.31 20.71 4.83
CA SER A 83 17.63 21.43 3.75
C SER A 83 16.60 22.42 4.30
N ASN A 84 16.41 23.55 3.62
CA ASN A 84 15.38 24.54 3.93
C ASN A 84 14.04 24.21 3.23
N GLN A 85 13.00 25.02 3.45
CA GLN A 85 11.66 24.76 2.89
C GLN A 85 11.61 24.79 1.36
N ASN A 86 12.56 25.47 0.70
CA ASN A 86 12.64 25.53 -0.76
C ASN A 86 13.46 24.37 -1.37
N GLY A 87 13.88 23.39 -0.55
CA GLY A 87 14.68 22.26 -1.01
C GLY A 87 16.14 22.59 -1.28
N VAL A 88 16.64 23.74 -0.81
CA VAL A 88 18.07 24.07 -0.87
C VAL A 88 18.77 23.34 0.27
N SER A 89 19.75 22.50 -0.05
CA SER A 89 20.54 21.75 0.93
C SER A 89 21.86 22.45 1.27
N SER A 90 22.32 22.27 2.50
CA SER A 90 23.68 22.64 2.89
C SER A 90 24.72 21.78 2.18
N SER A 91 25.98 22.27 2.18
CA SER A 91 27.11 21.45 1.75
C SER A 91 27.38 20.30 2.75
N SER A 92 28.10 19.27 2.35
CA SER A 92 28.56 18.24 3.29
C SER A 92 29.73 18.74 4.14
N SER A 93 29.90 18.17 5.33
CA SER A 93 31.14 18.26 6.10
C SER A 93 32.24 17.46 5.41
N VAL A 94 33.51 17.85 5.58
CA VAL A 94 34.64 16.99 5.21
C VAL A 94 35.09 16.10 6.37
N ALA A 95 34.67 16.40 7.59
CA ALA A 95 34.93 15.59 8.77
C ALA A 95 33.81 14.58 9.02
N ARG A 96 34.16 13.44 9.61
CA ARG A 96 33.23 12.36 9.94
C ARG A 96 32.40 12.64 11.20
N SER A 97 31.14 12.20 11.16
CA SER A 97 30.20 12.22 12.28
C SER A 97 29.72 10.79 12.57
N GLY A 98 29.30 10.51 13.81
CA GLY A 98 28.90 9.17 14.24
C GLY A 98 28.89 9.00 15.75
N ILE A 99 28.79 7.76 16.21
CA ILE A 99 28.88 7.39 17.62
C ILE A 99 30.35 7.33 18.03
N VAL A 100 30.68 7.90 19.19
CA VAL A 100 32.03 7.90 19.78
C VAL A 100 31.99 7.48 21.24
N ASP A 101 32.94 6.65 21.68
CA ASP A 101 33.08 6.24 23.08
C ASP A 101 33.89 7.30 23.85
N THR A 102 33.32 7.79 24.94
CA THR A 102 33.90 8.87 25.76
C THR A 102 34.79 8.34 26.90
N SER A 103 34.83 7.02 27.11
CA SER A 103 35.54 6.39 28.23
C SER A 103 37.04 6.18 28.01
N PHE A 104 37.52 6.27 26.77
CA PHE A 104 38.95 6.15 26.45
C PHE A 104 39.63 7.52 26.22
N ASP A 105 40.97 7.52 26.21
CA ASP A 105 41.76 8.74 25.98
C ASP A 105 41.72 9.11 24.49
N TRP A 106 40.98 10.16 24.14
CA TRP A 106 40.82 10.60 22.74
C TRP A 106 42.13 11.03 22.07
N SER A 107 43.24 11.18 22.79
CA SER A 107 44.55 11.31 22.14
C SER A 107 44.94 10.08 21.30
N GLU A 108 44.32 8.93 21.52
CA GLU A 108 44.47 7.71 20.73
C GLU A 108 43.94 7.85 19.29
N PHE A 109 43.05 8.83 18.99
CA PHE A 109 42.64 9.09 17.59
C PHE A 109 43.80 9.53 16.70
N VAL A 110 44.78 10.25 17.27
CA VAL A 110 46.00 10.64 16.55
C VAL A 110 46.91 9.44 16.32
N ASP A 111 46.94 8.50 17.26
CA ASP A 111 47.68 7.24 17.08
C ASP A 111 47.01 6.38 15.99
N ALA A 112 45.67 6.32 15.97
CA ALA A 112 44.90 5.64 14.92
C ALA A 112 45.16 6.19 13.51
N PHE A 113 45.20 7.51 13.35
CA PHE A 113 45.54 8.14 12.06
C PHE A 113 46.99 7.83 11.63
N ASN A 114 47.95 7.93 12.55
CA ASN A 114 49.34 7.61 12.28
C ASN A 114 49.53 6.14 11.87
N ASP A 115 48.80 5.22 12.51
CA ASP A 115 48.79 3.81 12.13
C ASP A 115 48.16 3.62 10.74
N TYR A 116 47.06 4.30 10.42
CA TYR A 116 46.47 4.29 9.07
C TYR A 116 47.46 4.77 8.00
N GLU A 117 48.09 5.93 8.19
CA GLU A 117 49.09 6.47 7.26
C GLU A 117 50.24 5.47 7.05
N TYR A 118 50.76 4.87 8.13
CA TYR A 118 51.81 3.87 8.04
C TYR A 118 51.38 2.62 7.26
N TYR A 119 50.22 2.04 7.60
CA TYR A 119 49.77 0.79 7.01
C TYR A 119 49.20 0.95 5.59
N SER A 120 48.62 2.10 5.25
CA SER A 120 48.09 2.40 3.91
C SER A 120 49.19 2.52 2.85
N GLU A 121 50.40 2.92 3.24
CA GLU A 121 51.58 2.97 2.38
C GLU A 121 52.23 1.60 2.09
N LEU A 122 51.90 0.56 2.87
CA LEU A 122 52.46 -0.78 2.69
C LEU A 122 51.86 -1.51 1.47
N ASP A 123 52.68 -2.37 0.84
CA ASP A 123 52.23 -3.24 -0.24
C ASP A 123 51.23 -4.31 0.28
N GLU A 124 50.20 -4.72 -0.49
CA GLU A 124 49.16 -5.72 -0.04
C GLU A 124 49.71 -7.04 0.47
N ASP A 125 50.95 -7.36 0.11
CA ASP A 125 51.63 -8.61 0.45
C ASP A 125 52.68 -8.40 1.57
N ASP A 126 52.73 -7.21 2.19
CA ASP A 126 53.62 -6.94 3.31
C ASP A 126 53.18 -7.75 4.54
N PRO A 127 54.06 -8.56 5.14
CA PRO A 127 53.72 -9.39 6.29
C PRO A 127 53.30 -8.57 7.52
N GLU A 128 53.63 -7.28 7.60
CA GLU A 128 53.17 -6.41 8.69
C GLU A 128 51.66 -6.15 8.64
N LEU A 129 51.01 -6.30 7.47
CA LEU A 129 49.55 -6.19 7.33
C LEU A 129 48.78 -7.45 7.76
N GLU A 130 49.47 -8.59 7.97
CA GLU A 130 48.81 -9.85 8.36
C GLU A 130 48.25 -9.79 9.79
N ASP A 131 48.89 -9.00 10.66
CA ASP A 131 48.54 -8.80 12.08
C ASP A 131 48.25 -7.32 12.43
N ALA A 132 48.10 -6.42 11.45
CA ALA A 132 47.86 -5.00 11.68
C ALA A 132 46.41 -4.74 12.12
N GLU A 133 46.23 -4.15 13.30
CA GLU A 133 44.96 -3.59 13.77
C GLU A 133 45.03 -2.07 13.57
N TYR A 134 44.34 -1.54 12.56
CA TYR A 134 44.25 -0.10 12.31
C TYR A 134 42.84 0.29 11.88
N TYR A 135 42.52 1.57 12.06
CA TYR A 135 41.19 2.11 11.88
C TYR A 135 41.05 2.73 10.50
N THR A 136 40.03 2.32 9.74
CA THR A 136 39.85 2.78 8.35
C THR A 136 38.99 4.02 8.23
N ASP A 137 38.39 4.45 9.33
CA ASP A 137 37.53 5.62 9.43
C ASP A 137 38.22 6.89 9.89
N ILE A 138 39.47 6.78 10.32
CA ILE A 138 40.36 7.90 10.64
C ILE A 138 41.44 7.93 9.58
N ASP A 139 41.05 8.26 8.34
CA ASP A 139 41.93 8.21 7.15
C ASP A 139 42.45 9.57 6.69
N ASN A 140 42.02 10.63 7.36
CA ASN A 140 42.48 11.99 7.12
C ASN A 140 42.51 12.79 8.44
N ASP A 141 43.22 13.91 8.41
CA ASP A 141 43.36 14.84 9.53
C ASP A 141 42.02 15.33 10.11
N TYR A 142 41.01 15.55 9.26
CA TYR A 142 39.72 16.12 9.66
C TYR A 142 38.84 15.12 10.44
N ASP A 143 39.11 13.82 10.33
CA ASP A 143 38.40 12.77 11.06
C ASP A 143 38.86 12.65 12.52
N ILE A 144 39.99 13.28 12.87
CA ILE A 144 40.49 13.33 14.25
C ILE A 144 39.72 14.42 15.01
N PRO A 145 38.89 14.08 16.02
CA PRO A 145 38.23 15.09 16.84
C PRO A 145 39.27 15.98 17.54
N GLY A 146 39.17 17.30 17.38
CA GLY A 146 40.08 18.29 17.94
C GLY A 146 41.23 18.72 17.03
N TRP A 147 41.40 18.13 15.83
CA TRP A 147 42.42 18.58 14.88
C TRP A 147 42.18 20.02 14.40
N ASP A 148 40.95 20.36 14.05
CA ASP A 148 40.55 21.70 13.61
C ASP A 148 40.79 22.76 14.70
N THR A 149 40.59 22.38 15.95
CA THR A 149 40.82 23.21 17.14
C THR A 149 42.32 23.47 17.33
N ALA A 150 43.16 22.46 17.11
CA ALA A 150 44.61 22.61 17.15
C ALA A 150 45.14 23.43 15.96
N ALA A 151 44.60 23.23 14.76
CA ALA A 151 44.97 23.97 13.55
C ALA A 151 44.69 25.47 13.72
N LEU A 152 43.49 25.84 14.19
CA LEU A 152 43.12 27.24 14.47
C LEU A 152 44.04 27.90 15.51
N ALA A 153 44.52 27.16 16.51
CA ALA A 153 45.42 27.70 17.53
C ALA A 153 46.82 28.02 16.96
N VAL A 154 47.28 27.29 15.95
CA VAL A 154 48.56 27.55 15.26
C VAL A 154 48.46 28.77 14.35
N GLU A 155 47.32 28.98 13.69
CA GLU A 155 47.08 30.17 12.86
C GLU A 155 47.06 31.47 13.67
N ASP A 156 46.57 31.46 14.92
CA ASP A 156 46.52 32.65 15.79
C ASP A 156 47.89 33.02 16.42
N ASP A 157 48.83 32.06 16.52
CA ASP A 157 50.15 32.25 17.15
C ASP A 157 51.19 32.97 16.25
N GLY A 158 50.88 33.22 14.96
CA GLY A 158 51.52 34.23 14.12
C GLY A 158 52.96 33.98 13.66
N ASP A 159 53.43 32.73 13.60
CA ASP A 159 54.74 32.39 12.99
C ASP A 159 54.61 32.34 11.44
N GLU A 160 54.79 33.48 10.78
CA GLU A 160 54.74 33.68 9.31
C GLU A 160 55.82 32.89 8.50
N ASP A 161 56.58 31.99 9.11
CA ASP A 161 57.78 31.36 8.50
C ASP A 161 57.54 29.94 7.93
N ASP A 162 56.36 29.33 8.09
CA ASP A 162 56.01 28.03 7.48
C ASP A 162 54.48 27.84 7.32
N GLU A 163 53.85 28.55 6.36
CA GLU A 163 52.39 28.49 6.07
C GLU A 163 51.87 27.10 5.64
N ASP A 164 52.75 26.09 5.46
CA ASP A 164 52.42 24.71 5.06
C ASP A 164 52.53 23.68 6.22
N ALA A 165 52.95 24.08 7.42
CA ALA A 165 53.11 23.17 8.55
C ALA A 165 51.85 23.18 9.43
N GLY A 166 50.95 22.21 9.22
CA GLY A 166 49.78 21.98 10.09
C GLY A 166 50.12 21.78 11.58
N PRO A 167 49.12 21.62 12.46
CA PRO A 167 49.36 21.48 13.90
C PRO A 167 50.23 20.26 14.22
N SER A 168 51.09 20.36 15.25
CA SER A 168 51.89 19.20 15.67
C SER A 168 51.03 18.13 16.34
N ASP A 169 51.39 16.85 16.24
CA ASP A 169 50.70 15.74 16.92
C ASP A 169 50.47 16.02 18.41
N GLU A 170 51.43 16.61 19.12
CA GLU A 170 51.23 16.95 20.54
C GLU A 170 50.13 18.00 20.76
N ALA A 171 49.95 18.94 19.84
CA ALA A 171 48.88 19.94 19.90
C ALA A 171 47.53 19.28 19.59
N VAL A 172 47.45 18.43 18.56
CA VAL A 172 46.23 17.69 18.20
C VAL A 172 45.82 16.74 19.33
N LYS A 173 46.76 15.99 19.92
CA LYS A 173 46.49 15.11 21.07
C LYS A 173 45.96 15.88 22.28
N ALA A 174 46.49 17.08 22.54
CA ALA A 174 46.00 17.91 23.63
C ALA A 174 44.58 18.44 23.36
N ALA A 175 44.27 18.82 22.11
CA ALA A 175 42.95 19.27 21.70
C ALA A 175 41.93 18.13 21.74
N ALA A 176 42.24 16.96 21.17
CA ALA A 176 41.39 15.77 21.19
C ALA A 176 41.01 15.36 22.63
N LYS A 177 42.01 15.33 23.52
CA LYS A 177 41.80 15.03 24.95
C LYS A 177 40.92 16.06 25.65
N ALA A 178 41.05 17.34 25.30
CA ALA A 178 40.22 18.41 25.86
C ALA A 178 38.79 18.40 25.32
N LEU A 179 38.59 17.95 24.08
CA LEU A 179 37.32 17.91 23.38
C LEU A 179 36.41 16.78 23.87
N ASN A 180 36.97 15.64 24.32
CA ASN A 180 36.20 14.50 24.80
C ASN A 180 35.05 14.97 25.73
N PRO A 181 33.77 14.76 25.34
CA PRO A 181 32.65 15.38 26.03
C PRO A 181 32.32 14.70 27.36
N GLY A 182 32.78 13.47 27.60
CA GLY A 182 32.20 12.60 28.62
C GLY A 182 30.70 12.39 28.38
N THR A 183 29.97 11.92 29.38
CA THR A 183 28.50 11.88 29.35
C THR A 183 27.92 12.90 30.33
N HIS A 184 26.60 13.07 30.33
CA HIS A 184 25.94 13.93 31.34
C HIS A 184 26.06 13.35 32.76
N ASN A 185 26.34 12.04 32.88
CA ASN A 185 26.52 11.33 34.14
C ASN A 185 27.97 11.35 34.66
N VAL A 186 28.95 11.08 33.77
CA VAL A 186 30.37 10.93 34.16
C VAL A 186 31.29 11.82 33.34
N ALA A 187 32.44 12.15 33.95
CA ALA A 187 33.48 12.92 33.28
C ALA A 187 34.14 12.10 32.15
N PRO A 188 34.85 12.75 31.21
CA PRO A 188 35.66 12.07 30.20
C PRO A 188 36.60 11.00 30.79
N GLU A 189 36.97 10.01 29.99
CA GLU A 189 37.90 8.93 30.37
C GLU A 189 37.43 8.13 31.61
N THR A 190 36.11 8.06 31.82
CA THR A 190 35.49 7.34 32.94
C THR A 190 34.46 6.35 32.41
N GLU A 191 34.60 5.07 32.77
CA GLU A 191 33.58 4.05 32.46
C GLU A 191 32.29 4.30 33.25
N ASP A 192 31.14 4.11 32.60
CA ASP A 192 29.82 4.09 33.22
C ASP A 192 29.04 2.87 32.69
N THR A 193 29.17 1.76 33.39
CA THR A 193 28.54 0.50 32.99
C THR A 193 27.02 0.51 33.12
N ASP A 194 26.47 1.46 33.88
CA ASP A 194 25.03 1.50 34.18
C ASP A 194 24.28 2.31 33.12
N ASN A 195 24.87 3.40 32.62
CA ASN A 195 24.25 4.28 31.63
C ASN A 195 24.83 4.17 30.21
N GLY A 196 26.04 3.61 30.06
CA GLY A 196 26.76 3.63 28.79
C GLY A 196 27.82 4.73 28.74
N THR A 197 28.68 4.66 27.73
CA THR A 197 29.82 5.59 27.55
C THR A 197 29.86 6.22 26.17
N ALA A 198 29.01 5.77 25.24
CA ALA A 198 28.98 6.22 23.88
C ALA A 198 27.98 7.37 23.70
N VAL A 199 28.29 8.31 22.80
CA VAL A 199 27.42 9.45 22.46
C VAL A 199 27.39 9.68 20.96
N LEU A 200 26.32 10.28 20.44
CA LEU A 200 26.28 10.72 19.05
C LEU A 200 27.03 12.05 18.90
N MET A 201 28.02 12.09 18.00
CA MET A 201 28.78 13.28 17.62
C MET A 201 28.43 13.73 16.20
N LEU A 202 28.08 15.01 16.06
CA LEU A 202 28.09 15.73 14.79
C LEU A 202 29.30 16.67 14.76
N HIS A 203 30.14 16.50 13.74
CA HIS A 203 31.33 17.32 13.51
C HIS A 203 31.21 18.02 12.15
N ASN A 204 30.98 19.33 12.21
CA ASN A 204 30.95 20.16 11.01
C ASN A 204 32.31 20.83 10.81
N TYR A 205 32.96 20.53 9.70
CA TYR A 205 34.19 21.19 9.28
C TYR A 205 34.24 21.34 7.77
N ARG A 206 34.74 22.49 7.30
CA ARG A 206 35.06 22.74 5.89
C ARG A 206 36.32 23.59 5.80
N THR A 207 37.18 23.24 4.84
CA THR A 207 38.46 23.93 4.58
C THR A 207 38.36 25.40 4.16
N ASN A 208 37.14 25.92 3.95
CA ASN A 208 36.91 27.34 3.64
C ASN A 208 36.48 28.16 4.86
N ASP A 209 36.44 27.56 6.06
CA ASP A 209 36.07 28.17 7.33
C ASP A 209 34.67 28.81 7.39
N MET A 210 33.82 28.50 6.41
CA MET A 210 32.45 28.99 6.36
C MET A 210 31.47 28.07 7.12
N GLY A 211 31.94 26.87 7.49
CA GLY A 211 31.15 25.83 8.15
C GLY A 211 30.09 25.19 7.27
N THR A 212 29.25 24.37 7.91
CA THR A 212 28.16 23.68 7.23
C THR A 212 26.99 23.37 8.16
N ALA A 213 26.03 22.56 7.69
CA ALA A 213 24.93 22.03 8.46
C ALA A 213 24.73 20.53 8.21
N SER A 214 24.58 19.75 9.29
CA SER A 214 24.39 18.28 9.25
C SER A 214 23.36 17.85 10.30
N GLN A 215 22.78 16.66 10.11
CA GLN A 215 21.75 16.11 10.99
C GLN A 215 21.74 14.58 11.00
N TYR A 216 21.19 14.01 12.07
CA TYR A 216 20.71 12.64 12.17
C TYR A 216 19.22 12.61 12.49
N SER A 217 18.48 11.70 11.85
CA SER A 217 17.03 11.52 12.05
C SER A 217 16.74 10.13 12.60
N SER A 218 15.86 10.06 13.60
CA SER A 218 15.39 8.81 14.19
C SER A 218 14.41 8.07 13.26
N SER A 219 14.03 6.85 13.63
CA SER A 219 12.80 6.22 13.11
C SER A 219 11.55 7.03 13.51
N SER A 220 10.44 6.82 12.80
CA SER A 220 9.16 7.49 13.09
C SER A 220 8.34 6.72 14.13
N ILE A 221 7.70 7.44 15.05
CA ILE A 221 6.73 6.92 16.01
C ILE A 221 5.32 7.34 15.60
N THR A 222 4.35 6.45 15.77
CA THR A 222 2.92 6.73 15.58
C THR A 222 2.25 6.78 16.94
N LEU A 223 1.55 7.88 17.24
CA LEU A 223 0.75 8.02 18.46
C LEU A 223 -0.69 7.64 18.18
N SER A 224 -1.28 6.91 19.12
CA SER A 224 -2.71 6.56 19.07
C SER A 224 -3.57 7.81 19.31
N ALA A 225 -4.77 7.85 18.70
CA ALA A 225 -5.68 8.96 18.91
C ALA A 225 -6.03 9.12 20.41
N GLY A 226 -5.96 10.34 20.92
CA GLY A 226 -6.19 10.64 22.34
C GLY A 226 -5.03 10.30 23.29
N THR A 227 -3.87 9.88 22.75
CA THR A 227 -2.62 9.80 23.51
C THR A 227 -1.71 10.99 23.22
N ALA A 228 -0.62 11.06 23.95
CA ALA A 228 0.41 12.07 23.85
C ALA A 228 1.76 11.42 24.16
N ALA A 229 2.84 12.14 23.96
CA ALA A 229 4.18 11.70 24.34
C ALA A 229 4.93 12.81 25.04
N LYS A 230 5.86 12.41 25.88
CA LYS A 230 6.95 13.22 26.40
C LYS A 230 8.25 12.57 25.97
N PHE A 231 9.21 13.36 25.54
CA PHE A 231 10.56 12.87 25.35
C PHE A 231 11.59 13.93 25.72
N SER A 232 12.81 13.49 26.02
CA SER A 232 13.90 14.39 26.36
C SER A 232 15.22 13.88 25.80
N VAL A 233 16.12 14.80 25.46
CA VAL A 233 17.47 14.49 24.97
C VAL A 233 18.49 15.43 25.60
N TRP A 234 19.70 14.93 25.87
CA TRP A 234 20.82 15.73 26.34
C TRP A 234 21.65 16.25 25.16
N VAL A 235 22.08 17.50 25.26
CA VAL A 235 22.91 18.16 24.25
C VAL A 235 24.14 18.79 24.91
N LYS A 236 25.28 18.71 24.23
CA LYS A 236 26.49 19.48 24.56
C LYS A 236 27.15 19.95 23.27
N THR A 237 27.66 21.18 23.24
CA THR A 237 28.37 21.74 22.10
C THR A 237 29.78 22.14 22.49
N ALA A 238 30.71 22.09 21.52
CA ALA A 238 32.09 22.51 21.72
C ALA A 238 32.65 23.20 20.48
N ASP A 239 33.49 24.21 20.70
CA ASP A 239 34.28 24.91 19.68
C ASP A 239 33.47 25.42 18.48
N LEU A 240 32.26 25.91 18.77
CA LEU A 240 31.36 26.44 17.76
C LEU A 240 31.89 27.73 17.13
N THR A 241 32.20 27.70 15.84
CA THR A 241 32.71 28.85 15.07
C THR A 241 32.05 29.05 13.71
N TYR A 242 32.29 30.19 13.07
CA TYR A 242 31.84 30.52 11.71
C TYR A 242 32.71 31.60 11.05
N ASN A 243 32.68 31.70 9.72
CA ASN A 243 33.24 32.81 8.94
C ASN A 243 34.70 33.17 9.32
N GLY A 244 35.59 32.20 9.14
CA GLY A 244 37.02 32.33 9.49
C GLY A 244 37.27 32.19 10.98
N GLY A 245 36.74 31.13 11.60
CA GLY A 245 37.03 30.77 13.00
C GLY A 245 36.43 31.69 14.09
N LYS A 246 35.50 32.59 13.76
CA LYS A 246 34.87 33.47 14.77
C LYS A 246 33.96 32.64 15.67
N PRO A 247 34.00 32.79 17.00
CA PRO A 247 33.04 32.15 17.89
C PRO A 247 31.60 32.49 17.49
N VAL A 248 30.71 31.49 17.51
CA VAL A 248 29.30 31.72 17.19
C VAL A 248 28.71 32.84 18.05
N ASN A 249 27.86 33.64 17.42
CA ASN A 249 27.02 34.61 18.11
C ASN A 249 25.62 34.58 17.50
N GLY A 250 24.59 34.59 18.34
CA GLY A 250 23.21 34.65 17.88
C GLY A 250 22.75 33.38 17.15
N ASN A 251 22.34 33.50 15.88
CA ASN A 251 21.52 32.51 15.16
C ASN A 251 22.27 31.24 14.68
N ARG A 252 23.21 30.71 15.46
CA ARG A 252 24.07 29.59 15.09
C ARG A 252 24.26 28.66 16.28
N GLY A 253 24.14 27.36 16.05
CA GLY A 253 24.39 26.34 17.06
C GLY A 253 23.82 24.99 16.67
N ALA A 254 23.69 24.10 17.65
CA ALA A 254 22.95 22.86 17.50
C ALA A 254 21.43 23.13 17.42
N PHE A 255 20.68 22.14 16.94
CA PHE A 255 19.23 22.19 16.93
C PHE A 255 18.60 20.82 17.18
N ILE A 256 17.38 20.85 17.72
CA ILE A 256 16.48 19.71 17.83
C ILE A 256 15.23 20.05 17.03
N ARG A 257 14.80 19.15 16.15
CA ARG A 257 13.61 19.33 15.32
C ARG A 257 12.66 18.15 15.44
N ILE A 258 11.38 18.44 15.62
CA ILE A 258 10.28 17.47 15.58
C ILE A 258 9.56 17.62 14.26
N THR A 259 9.77 16.69 13.33
CA THR A 259 8.97 16.60 12.10
C THR A 259 7.77 15.72 12.38
N ASN A 260 6.59 16.12 11.91
CA ASN A 260 5.36 15.40 12.22
C ASN A 260 4.37 15.40 11.04
N THR A 261 3.46 14.44 11.07
CA THR A 261 2.32 14.39 10.14
C THR A 261 1.02 14.20 10.92
N VAL A 262 -0.05 14.79 10.40
CA VAL A 262 -1.43 14.60 10.88
C VAL A 262 -2.24 14.17 9.67
N GLY A 263 -2.91 13.01 9.76
CA GLY A 263 -3.65 12.45 8.64
C GLY A 263 -2.79 12.07 7.43
N GLY A 264 -1.50 11.81 7.65
CA GLY A 264 -0.51 11.58 6.58
C GLY A 264 -0.03 12.85 5.86
N SER A 265 -0.56 14.03 6.20
CA SER A 265 -0.08 15.32 5.70
C SER A 265 1.00 15.87 6.61
N ALA A 266 2.14 16.27 6.04
CA ALA A 266 3.22 16.91 6.78
C ALA A 266 2.76 18.25 7.37
N GLN A 267 3.08 18.48 8.64
CA GLN A 267 2.79 19.74 9.33
C GLN A 267 4.08 20.49 9.64
N ASP A 268 3.94 21.74 10.08
CA ASP A 268 5.10 22.52 10.45
C ASP A 268 5.87 21.86 11.61
N PRO A 269 7.20 21.72 11.46
CA PRO A 269 8.01 21.15 12.50
C PRO A 269 8.20 22.15 13.64
N LEU A 270 8.30 21.63 14.86
CA LEU A 270 8.84 22.38 15.99
C LEU A 270 10.36 22.32 15.92
N ILE A 271 11.03 23.47 15.92
CA ILE A 271 12.49 23.55 15.86
C ILE A 271 13.01 24.37 17.04
N VAL A 272 13.78 23.76 17.93
CA VAL A 272 14.60 24.48 18.92
C VAL A 272 16.00 24.59 18.35
N ARG A 273 16.48 25.81 18.11
CA ARG A 273 17.72 26.07 17.38
C ARG A 273 18.66 26.99 18.15
N ASN A 274 19.88 27.11 17.63
CA ASN A 274 20.94 27.95 18.18
C ASN A 274 21.33 27.52 19.60
N ILE A 275 21.30 26.21 19.85
CA ILE A 275 21.74 25.62 21.10
C ILE A 275 23.25 25.77 21.18
N ASP A 276 23.73 26.45 22.21
CA ASP A 276 25.14 26.64 22.56
C ASP A 276 25.28 26.44 24.07
N THR A 277 25.96 25.37 24.47
CA THR A 277 26.14 24.98 25.87
C THR A 277 27.48 25.45 26.45
N SER A 278 28.20 26.36 25.78
CA SER A 278 29.52 26.83 26.22
C SER A 278 29.51 27.48 27.62
N ASP A 279 28.39 28.06 28.03
CA ASP A 279 28.18 28.66 29.36
C ASP A 279 27.64 27.66 30.42
N VAL A 280 27.40 26.39 30.05
CA VAL A 280 26.84 25.36 30.93
C VAL A 280 27.97 24.64 31.69
N SER A 281 27.89 24.64 33.02
CA SER A 281 28.85 23.91 33.87
C SER A 281 28.23 22.79 34.71
N ALA A 282 26.89 22.71 34.74
CA ALA A 282 26.18 21.61 35.40
C ALA A 282 26.22 20.34 34.52
N ASN A 283 26.04 19.16 35.13
CA ASN A 283 25.96 17.88 34.41
C ASN A 283 27.10 17.70 33.38
N ASN A 284 28.34 18.02 33.78
CA ASN A 284 29.53 17.96 32.92
C ASN A 284 29.45 18.81 31.64
N GLY A 285 28.65 19.88 31.64
CA GLY A 285 28.46 20.78 30.50
C GLY A 285 27.32 20.38 29.56
N TRP A 286 26.55 19.35 29.92
CA TRP A 286 25.38 18.90 29.19
C TRP A 286 24.11 19.60 29.68
N GLU A 287 23.19 19.84 28.75
CA GLU A 287 21.90 20.44 29.01
C GLU A 287 20.76 19.59 28.41
N GLN A 288 19.70 19.37 29.19
CA GLN A 288 18.56 18.55 28.78
C GLN A 288 17.44 19.40 28.19
N TYR A 289 16.87 18.94 27.08
CA TYR A 289 15.70 19.53 26.42
C TYR A 289 14.53 18.55 26.51
N THR A 290 13.34 19.02 26.90
CA THR A 290 12.12 18.21 27.08
C THR A 290 11.00 18.69 26.18
N PHE A 291 10.32 17.76 25.52
CA PHE A 291 9.24 18.03 24.58
C PHE A 291 7.99 17.23 24.96
N TYR A 292 6.85 17.88 24.86
CA TYR A 292 5.53 17.25 24.98
C TYR A 292 4.83 17.33 23.62
N LEU A 293 4.27 16.22 23.15
CA LEU A 293 3.53 16.15 21.89
C LEU A 293 2.15 15.55 22.14
N LYS A 294 1.07 16.25 21.77
CA LYS A 294 -0.29 15.70 21.83
C LYS A 294 -0.75 15.31 20.44
N ALA A 295 -1.25 14.09 20.29
CA ALA A 295 -1.73 13.57 19.02
C ALA A 295 -3.12 14.12 18.69
N SER A 296 -3.43 14.22 17.39
CA SER A 296 -4.79 14.54 16.93
C SER A 296 -5.79 13.51 17.45
N SER A 297 -6.96 13.99 17.87
CA SER A 297 -8.05 13.13 18.35
C SER A 297 -8.88 12.53 17.21
N TYR A 298 -8.71 12.98 15.97
CA TYR A 298 -9.50 12.56 14.80
C TYR A 298 -8.66 12.09 13.60
N ALA A 299 -7.34 12.19 13.67
CA ALA A 299 -6.42 11.78 12.62
C ALA A 299 -5.20 11.06 13.17
N SER A 300 -4.60 10.17 12.37
CA SER A 300 -3.34 9.52 12.73
C SER A 300 -2.24 10.56 12.86
N THR A 301 -1.43 10.46 13.93
CA THR A 301 -0.31 11.37 14.19
C THR A 301 0.99 10.59 14.19
N THR A 302 1.95 11.00 13.37
CA THR A 302 3.31 10.43 13.39
C THR A 302 4.35 11.53 13.60
N PHE A 303 5.48 11.19 14.22
CA PHE A 303 6.58 12.14 14.38
C PHE A 303 7.96 11.47 14.41
N THR A 304 8.98 12.26 14.12
CA THR A 304 10.40 11.88 14.12
C THR A 304 11.21 12.96 14.83
N VAL A 305 12.26 12.55 15.56
CA VAL A 305 13.21 13.45 16.21
C VAL A 305 14.44 13.59 15.32
N VAL A 306 14.84 14.84 15.06
CA VAL A 306 16.04 15.18 14.30
C VAL A 306 16.99 15.97 15.18
N LEU A 307 18.23 15.51 15.25
CA LEU A 307 19.33 16.12 16.00
C LEU A 307 20.33 16.67 15.00
N GLY A 308 20.73 17.93 15.13
CA GLY A 308 21.56 18.57 14.11
C GLY A 308 22.47 19.68 14.60
N LEU A 309 23.43 20.04 13.76
CA LEU A 309 24.39 21.12 13.97
C LEU A 309 24.42 22.04 12.76
N GLY A 310 24.15 23.33 12.97
CA GLY A 310 23.98 24.32 11.91
C GLY A 310 22.67 24.16 11.14
N GLN A 311 22.24 25.20 10.41
CA GLN A 311 21.06 25.15 9.55
C GLN A 311 21.32 25.78 8.19
N GLN A 312 20.56 25.35 7.18
CA GLN A 312 20.50 26.05 5.91
C GLN A 312 19.45 27.16 6.01
N THR A 313 19.88 28.40 5.82
CA THR A 313 19.00 29.58 5.93
C THR A 313 17.88 29.51 4.89
N GLU A 314 16.68 29.98 5.27
CA GLU A 314 15.56 30.07 4.34
C GLU A 314 15.90 30.96 3.13
N GLY A 315 15.55 30.50 1.94
CA GLY A 315 15.85 31.17 0.68
C GLY A 315 15.93 30.20 -0.49
N THR A 316 16.10 30.72 -1.70
CA THR A 316 16.24 29.93 -2.93
C THR A 316 17.69 29.62 -3.30
N ASP A 317 18.65 30.18 -2.55
CA ASP A 317 20.09 30.05 -2.78
C ASP A 317 20.80 29.54 -1.53
N THR A 318 21.98 28.94 -1.71
CA THR A 318 22.83 28.49 -0.60
C THR A 318 23.28 29.68 0.23
N SER A 319 23.22 29.55 1.56
CA SER A 319 23.53 30.66 2.48
C SER A 319 24.28 30.16 3.70
N TYR A 320 25.46 30.72 3.93
CA TYR A 320 26.34 30.41 5.05
C TYR A 320 25.92 31.11 6.36
N PHE A 321 24.74 31.74 6.39
CA PHE A 321 24.33 32.57 7.53
C PHE A 321 23.98 31.77 8.78
N GLU A 322 23.58 30.51 8.66
CA GLU A 322 23.26 29.65 9.80
C GLU A 322 24.15 28.39 9.86
N TYR A 323 25.19 28.35 9.02
CA TYR A 323 26.23 27.32 9.06
C TYR A 323 27.14 27.50 10.27
N VAL A 324 27.67 26.36 10.73
CA VAL A 324 28.48 26.23 11.93
C VAL A 324 29.66 25.30 11.66
N GLN A 325 30.81 25.62 12.23
CA GLN A 325 31.93 24.68 12.45
C GLN A 325 32.00 24.28 13.92
N GLY A 326 32.54 23.11 14.19
CA GLY A 326 32.73 22.56 15.53
C GLY A 326 31.83 21.36 15.80
N TYR A 327 31.44 21.18 17.06
CA TYR A 327 30.91 19.92 17.55
C TYR A 327 29.57 20.07 18.27
N ALA A 328 28.67 19.11 18.03
CA ALA A 328 27.50 18.87 18.85
C ALA A 328 27.41 17.40 19.21
N PHE A 329 27.18 17.15 20.50
CA PHE A 329 27.04 15.83 21.08
C PHE A 329 25.63 15.66 21.60
N PHE A 330 25.06 14.48 21.38
CA PHE A 330 23.72 14.12 21.82
C PHE A 330 23.74 12.77 22.53
N ASP A 331 22.95 12.66 23.59
CA ASP A 331 22.88 11.46 24.40
C ASP A 331 21.51 11.29 25.07
N ASP A 332 21.18 10.04 25.43
CA ASP A 332 20.00 9.64 26.20
C ASP A 332 18.68 10.30 25.72
N LEU A 333 18.25 9.98 24.49
CA LEU A 333 16.89 10.28 24.04
C LEU A 333 15.90 9.32 24.74
N VAL A 334 15.17 9.84 25.72
CA VAL A 334 14.19 9.09 26.53
C VAL A 334 12.78 9.42 26.05
N TYR A 335 11.92 8.40 25.92
CA TYR A 335 10.52 8.52 25.49
C TYR A 335 9.56 7.97 26.56
N GLU A 336 8.45 8.68 26.78
CA GLU A 336 7.38 8.32 27.71
C GLU A 336 6.04 8.59 27.00
N GLU A 337 5.18 7.58 26.87
CA GLU A 337 3.83 7.79 26.36
C GLU A 337 2.90 8.28 27.47
N LEU A 338 2.00 9.20 27.15
CA LEU A 338 1.10 9.89 28.05
C LEU A 338 -0.35 9.74 27.58
N THR A 339 -1.29 9.79 28.51
CA THR A 339 -2.67 10.12 28.17
C THR A 339 -2.80 11.61 27.79
N ALA A 340 -3.78 11.98 26.96
CA ALA A 340 -4.06 13.39 26.67
C ALA A 340 -4.29 14.24 27.95
N ALA A 341 -4.90 13.66 28.98
CA ALA A 341 -5.12 14.35 30.26
C ALA A 341 -3.82 14.61 31.03
N GLU A 342 -2.86 13.68 30.98
CA GLU A 342 -1.53 13.88 31.56
C GLU A 342 -0.77 14.98 30.83
N TYR A 343 -0.82 15.01 29.49
CA TYR A 343 -0.28 16.11 28.70
C TYR A 343 -0.86 17.46 29.13
N ASP A 344 -2.20 17.57 29.21
CA ASP A 344 -2.86 18.83 29.58
C ASP A 344 -2.47 19.27 31.00
N SER A 345 -2.23 18.32 31.91
CA SER A 345 -1.76 18.61 33.26
C SER A 345 -0.28 19.05 33.29
N MET A 346 0.60 18.34 32.59
CA MET A 346 2.04 18.58 32.62
C MET A 346 2.44 19.84 31.87
N THR A 347 1.72 20.19 30.80
CA THR A 347 2.04 21.36 29.99
C THR A 347 1.51 22.67 30.56
N GLN A 348 0.62 22.67 31.56
CA GLN A 348 0.00 23.88 32.13
C GLN A 348 0.98 24.99 32.49
N GLY A 349 2.16 24.64 33.02
CA GLY A 349 3.20 25.59 33.45
C GLY A 349 4.09 26.15 32.33
N ILE A 350 4.07 25.58 31.14
CA ILE A 350 4.96 25.98 30.04
C ILE A 350 4.54 27.36 29.49
N PRO A 351 5.49 28.30 29.25
CA PRO A 351 5.20 29.60 28.66
C PRO A 351 4.53 29.50 27.28
N ALA A 352 3.64 30.44 26.96
CA ALA A 352 2.90 30.43 25.69
C ALA A 352 3.81 30.50 24.44
N SER A 353 4.99 31.13 24.55
CA SER A 353 5.99 31.15 23.46
C SER A 353 6.68 29.81 23.20
N GLN A 354 6.46 28.83 24.07
CA GLN A 354 7.00 27.47 23.98
C GLN A 354 5.88 26.42 23.84
N LYS A 355 4.64 26.89 23.69
CA LYS A 355 3.45 26.08 23.39
C LYS A 355 3.01 26.39 21.98
N LEU A 356 3.16 25.41 21.12
CA LEU A 356 2.79 25.48 19.73
C LEU A 356 1.57 24.61 19.52
N THR A 357 0.71 25.04 18.62
CA THR A 357 -0.49 24.31 18.22
C THR A 357 -0.41 24.08 16.72
N LEU A 358 -1.09 23.05 16.23
CA LEU A 358 -1.31 22.86 14.82
C LEU A 358 -1.91 24.12 14.19
N ASP A 359 -1.27 24.61 13.13
CA ASP A 359 -1.73 25.74 12.33
C ASP A 359 -2.02 25.22 10.93
N LEU A 360 -3.31 25.20 10.57
CA LEU A 360 -3.78 24.73 9.27
C LEU A 360 -3.78 25.84 8.21
N SER A 361 -3.31 27.05 8.53
CA SER A 361 -3.25 28.14 7.58
C SER A 361 -2.10 27.98 6.58
N TYR A 362 -2.35 28.34 5.33
CA TYR A 362 -1.36 28.20 4.25
C TYR A 362 -0.15 29.12 4.47
N GLY A 363 1.04 28.53 4.60
CA GLY A 363 2.31 29.24 4.69
C GLY A 363 2.67 29.76 6.08
N ALA A 364 2.27 29.03 7.13
CA ALA A 364 2.75 29.33 8.48
C ALA A 364 4.29 29.21 8.55
N ASP A 365 4.91 30.24 9.13
CA ASP A 365 6.34 30.28 9.35
C ASP A 365 6.76 29.10 10.23
N LEU A 366 7.91 28.48 9.94
CA LEU A 366 8.49 27.44 10.80
C LEU A 366 8.45 27.88 12.27
N ASN A 367 7.92 27.01 13.12
CA ASN A 367 7.89 27.23 14.57
C ASN A 367 9.31 27.09 15.16
N LYS A 368 10.17 28.08 14.87
CA LYS A 368 11.56 28.16 15.31
C LYS A 368 11.64 28.91 16.62
N ILE A 369 12.14 28.24 17.66
CA ILE A 369 12.42 28.82 18.97
C ILE A 369 13.93 28.89 19.14
N ASP A 370 14.43 30.08 19.46
CA ASP A 370 15.85 30.26 19.79
C ASP A 370 16.10 29.86 21.24
N ALA A 371 17.00 28.90 21.47
CA ALA A 371 17.34 28.40 22.80
C ALA A 371 17.83 29.52 23.74
N GLY A 372 18.57 30.51 23.23
CA GLY A 372 19.04 31.65 24.02
C GLY A 372 17.94 32.65 24.40
N SER A 373 16.74 32.51 23.84
CA SER A 373 15.59 33.39 24.11
C SER A 373 14.63 32.85 25.17
N VAL A 374 14.80 31.60 25.61
CA VAL A 374 13.95 30.94 26.61
C VAL A 374 14.68 30.76 27.94
N THR A 375 13.92 30.58 29.02
CA THR A 375 14.48 30.40 30.38
C THR A 375 14.36 28.97 30.90
N ASP A 376 13.54 28.14 30.26
CA ASP A 376 13.31 26.74 30.58
C ASP A 376 13.35 25.92 29.29
N ASN A 377 13.99 24.76 29.27
CA ASN A 377 14.15 23.94 28.06
C ASN A 377 12.98 22.96 27.87
N THR A 378 11.76 23.42 28.10
CA THR A 378 10.56 22.59 28.03
C THR A 378 9.58 23.17 27.02
N PHE A 379 9.15 22.35 26.06
CA PHE A 379 8.33 22.76 24.92
C PHE A 379 7.12 21.84 24.77
N ALA A 380 6.05 22.35 24.18
CA ALA A 380 4.86 21.56 23.89
C ALA A 380 4.37 21.85 22.47
N LEU A 381 4.00 20.79 21.75
CA LEU A 381 3.31 20.83 20.46
C LEU A 381 1.98 20.11 20.62
N ASP A 382 0.88 20.81 20.38
CA ASP A 382 -0.47 20.26 20.39
C ASP A 382 -0.96 20.09 18.96
N LEU A 383 -1.00 18.85 18.48
CA LEU A 383 -1.49 18.52 17.13
C LEU A 383 -3.00 18.22 17.11
N ASP A 384 -3.68 18.39 18.23
CA ASP A 384 -5.14 18.26 18.33
C ASP A 384 -5.80 19.63 18.22
N ASP A 385 -6.01 20.09 16.99
CA ASP A 385 -6.68 21.37 16.72
C ASP A 385 -8.21 21.32 16.89
N LEU A 386 -8.76 20.12 17.09
CA LEU A 386 -10.18 19.88 17.27
C LEU A 386 -10.41 19.02 18.51
N ASP A 387 -10.94 19.62 19.58
CA ASP A 387 -11.33 18.88 20.78
C ASP A 387 -12.60 18.04 20.52
N VAL A 388 -12.40 16.83 19.97
CA VAL A 388 -13.48 15.87 19.69
C VAL A 388 -14.29 15.56 20.95
N ASN A 389 -13.61 15.44 22.09
CA ASN A 389 -14.21 15.09 23.38
C ASN A 389 -15.01 16.25 24.01
N GLY A 390 -14.63 17.49 23.72
CA GLY A 390 -15.36 18.73 24.03
C GLY A 390 -16.52 19.04 23.08
N GLY A 391 -16.74 18.21 22.06
CA GLY A 391 -17.85 18.30 21.13
C GLY A 391 -19.23 18.24 21.80
N SER A 392 -20.27 18.57 21.01
CA SER A 392 -21.65 18.49 21.50
C SER A 392 -22.03 17.05 21.80
N GLU A 393 -22.68 16.83 22.95
CA GLU A 393 -23.19 15.51 23.32
C GLU A 393 -24.40 15.15 22.45
N LEU A 394 -24.35 13.96 21.86
CA LEU A 394 -25.49 13.40 21.15
C LEU A 394 -26.32 12.52 22.10
N SER A 395 -27.54 12.98 22.40
CA SER A 395 -28.49 12.15 23.15
C SER A 395 -28.97 10.96 22.32
N VAL A 396 -28.85 9.77 22.91
CA VAL A 396 -29.38 8.52 22.36
C VAL A 396 -30.70 8.08 23.02
N ALA A 397 -31.32 8.94 23.84
CA ALA A 397 -32.51 8.61 24.63
C ALA A 397 -33.72 8.14 23.79
N ASP A 398 -33.81 8.61 22.54
CA ASP A 398 -34.88 8.28 21.60
C ASP A 398 -34.58 7.04 20.72
N ALA A 399 -33.45 6.35 20.95
CA ALA A 399 -33.09 5.16 20.19
C ALA A 399 -34.11 4.02 20.38
N SER A 400 -34.71 3.54 19.29
CA SER A 400 -35.67 2.44 19.32
C SER A 400 -35.03 1.14 18.82
N VAL A 401 -35.05 0.09 19.66
CA VAL A 401 -34.52 -1.24 19.31
C VAL A 401 -35.62 -2.11 18.70
N ALA A 402 -35.31 -2.77 17.60
CA ALA A 402 -36.15 -3.77 16.94
C ALA A 402 -35.30 -4.90 16.36
N GLN A 403 -35.96 -5.96 15.87
CA GLN A 403 -35.29 -6.97 15.04
C GLN A 403 -34.67 -6.32 13.79
N THR A 404 -33.46 -6.75 13.44
CA THR A 404 -32.84 -6.37 12.16
C THR A 404 -33.72 -6.85 11.00
N GLN A 405 -33.87 -6.00 10.00
CA GLN A 405 -34.52 -6.32 8.74
C GLN A 405 -33.49 -6.27 7.62
N ASP A 406 -33.47 -7.31 6.78
CA ASP A 406 -32.69 -7.29 5.54
C ASP A 406 -33.34 -6.34 4.50
N GLU A 407 -32.69 -6.18 3.35
CA GLU A 407 -33.18 -5.29 2.28
C GLU A 407 -34.55 -5.70 1.72
N ARG A 408 -34.96 -6.96 1.91
CA ARG A 408 -36.26 -7.50 1.50
C ARG A 408 -37.31 -7.40 2.62
N GLY A 409 -36.95 -6.81 3.76
CA GLY A 409 -37.81 -6.68 4.93
C GLY A 409 -37.96 -7.97 5.75
N ASN A 410 -37.12 -8.97 5.52
CA ASN A 410 -37.14 -10.19 6.32
C ASN A 410 -36.48 -9.96 7.67
N THR A 411 -37.06 -10.56 8.70
CA THR A 411 -36.48 -10.74 10.05
C THR A 411 -36.05 -12.20 10.22
N TYR A 412 -35.28 -12.51 11.26
CA TYR A 412 -34.90 -13.89 11.60
C TYR A 412 -36.11 -14.83 11.64
N THR A 413 -37.18 -14.43 12.34
CA THR A 413 -38.36 -15.28 12.52
C THR A 413 -39.18 -15.39 11.24
N SER A 414 -39.27 -14.33 10.42
CA SER A 414 -39.99 -14.39 9.15
C SER A 414 -39.27 -15.20 8.08
N TYR A 415 -37.93 -15.19 8.06
CA TYR A 415 -37.12 -15.92 7.08
C TYR A 415 -37.05 -17.42 7.40
N PHE A 416 -36.66 -17.79 8.62
CA PHE A 416 -36.54 -19.20 8.98
C PHE A 416 -37.90 -19.87 9.26
N GLY A 417 -38.92 -19.10 9.63
CA GLY A 417 -40.27 -19.61 9.88
C GLY A 417 -40.25 -20.76 10.89
N SER A 418 -40.71 -21.95 10.47
CA SER A 418 -40.72 -23.14 11.33
C SER A 418 -39.33 -23.74 11.62
N ARG A 419 -38.27 -23.29 10.92
CA ARG A 419 -36.88 -23.68 11.15
C ARG A 419 -36.16 -22.76 12.16
N ALA A 420 -36.81 -21.66 12.59
CA ALA A 420 -36.24 -20.73 13.56
C ALA A 420 -35.94 -21.47 14.88
N GLU A 421 -34.69 -21.37 15.33
CA GLU A 421 -34.27 -21.97 16.61
C GLU A 421 -34.49 -21.02 17.79
N ILE A 422 -34.61 -19.71 17.49
CA ILE A 422 -34.92 -18.65 18.46
C ILE A 422 -36.40 -18.29 18.35
N SER A 423 -37.12 -18.34 19.48
CA SER A 423 -38.54 -17.98 19.52
C SER A 423 -38.77 -16.46 19.59
N GLU A 424 -39.92 -16.00 19.08
CA GLU A 424 -40.33 -14.58 19.16
C GLU A 424 -40.29 -14.05 20.60
N SER A 425 -40.68 -14.87 21.59
CA SER A 425 -40.64 -14.48 23.01
C SER A 425 -39.22 -14.31 23.57
N GLU A 426 -38.25 -15.05 23.03
CA GLU A 426 -36.84 -14.89 23.40
C GLU A 426 -36.29 -13.58 22.81
N ILE A 427 -36.65 -13.27 21.57
CA ILE A 427 -36.24 -12.02 20.92
C ILE A 427 -36.89 -10.81 21.60
N GLU A 428 -38.17 -10.87 21.95
CA GLU A 428 -38.83 -9.81 22.74
C GLU A 428 -38.15 -9.60 24.11
N SER A 429 -37.70 -10.68 24.75
CA SER A 429 -36.94 -10.62 26.00
C SER A 429 -35.59 -9.92 25.79
N ASP A 430 -34.90 -10.18 24.70
CA ASP A 430 -33.60 -9.58 24.38
C ASP A 430 -33.72 -8.11 23.97
N ILE A 431 -34.77 -7.74 23.22
CA ILE A 431 -35.13 -6.34 22.97
C ILE A 431 -35.38 -5.61 24.30
N SER A 432 -36.07 -6.23 25.25
CA SER A 432 -36.33 -5.63 26.58
C SER A 432 -35.07 -5.46 27.44
N ARG A 433 -34.01 -6.25 27.16
CA ARG A 433 -32.68 -6.12 27.80
C ARG A 433 -31.77 -5.13 27.08
N SER A 434 -32.06 -4.85 25.81
CA SER A 434 -31.41 -3.85 24.96
C SER A 434 -31.98 -2.43 25.14
N GLY A 435 -31.38 -1.46 24.47
CA GLY A 435 -31.68 -0.03 24.54
C GLY A 435 -30.77 0.70 25.52
N ILE A 436 -31.19 1.89 25.96
CA ILE A 436 -30.35 2.73 26.83
C ILE A 436 -30.21 2.14 28.23
N ARG A 437 -28.97 2.02 28.70
CA ARG A 437 -28.57 1.45 29.99
C ARG A 437 -27.53 2.35 30.64
N THR A 438 -27.42 2.22 31.95
CA THR A 438 -26.33 2.81 32.74
C THR A 438 -25.27 1.76 33.06
N ALA A 439 -24.03 2.17 33.25
CA ALA A 439 -22.94 1.24 33.60
C ALA A 439 -23.27 0.42 34.86
N SER A 440 -23.95 1.02 35.85
CA SER A 440 -24.40 0.33 37.06
C SER A 440 -25.41 -0.80 36.79
N GLN A 441 -26.29 -0.65 35.79
CA GLN A 441 -27.23 -1.72 35.40
C GLN A 441 -26.51 -2.86 34.69
N LEU A 442 -25.47 -2.57 33.91
CA LEU A 442 -24.68 -3.57 33.18
C LEU A 442 -23.77 -4.37 34.11
N ARG A 443 -23.09 -3.70 35.06
CA ARG A 443 -22.36 -4.36 36.15
C ARG A 443 -23.23 -5.25 37.03
N GLY A 444 -24.53 -4.93 37.14
CA GLY A 444 -25.52 -5.73 37.86
C GLY A 444 -26.17 -6.85 37.03
N SER A 445 -25.76 -7.02 35.76
CA SER A 445 -26.34 -7.98 34.84
C SER A 445 -26.07 -9.43 35.27
N SER A 446 -26.98 -10.34 34.93
CA SER A 446 -26.77 -11.78 35.11
C SER A 446 -25.88 -12.40 34.03
N TYR A 447 -25.55 -11.65 32.97
CA TYR A 447 -24.64 -12.09 31.92
C TYR A 447 -23.21 -11.70 32.29
N ALA A 448 -22.34 -12.69 32.49
CA ALA A 448 -21.04 -12.51 33.12
C ALA A 448 -20.11 -11.57 32.34
N ALA A 449 -20.11 -11.63 31.00
CA ALA A 449 -19.27 -10.75 30.17
C ALA A 449 -19.65 -9.27 30.39
N LEU A 450 -20.93 -8.90 30.29
CA LEU A 450 -21.39 -7.53 30.59
C LEU A 450 -21.03 -7.03 32.00
N SER A 451 -20.97 -7.92 32.99
CA SER A 451 -20.56 -7.53 34.34
C SER A 451 -19.05 -7.26 34.43
N SER A 452 -18.24 -8.04 33.72
CA SER A 452 -16.77 -7.91 33.68
C SER A 452 -16.35 -6.71 32.84
N ASP A 453 -16.92 -6.59 31.64
CA ASP A 453 -16.53 -5.63 30.61
C ASP A 453 -16.84 -4.17 30.96
N PHE A 454 -17.66 -3.95 32.00
CA PHE A 454 -18.04 -2.63 32.52
C PHE A 454 -17.51 -2.37 33.93
N GLU A 455 -16.64 -3.23 34.47
CA GLU A 455 -16.08 -3.07 35.83
C GLU A 455 -15.27 -1.78 35.96
N LYS A 456 -14.39 -1.52 34.99
CA LYS A 456 -13.53 -0.32 34.94
C LYS A 456 -14.16 0.88 34.21
N PHE A 457 -15.41 0.77 33.75
CA PHE A 457 -16.02 1.80 32.91
C PHE A 457 -16.01 3.21 33.54
N ASP A 458 -16.13 3.31 34.86
CA ASP A 458 -16.14 4.61 35.54
C ASP A 458 -14.72 5.25 35.65
N GLU A 459 -13.66 4.52 35.26
CA GLU A 459 -12.26 4.95 35.25
C GLU A 459 -11.79 5.42 33.87
N LEU A 460 -12.57 5.15 32.81
CA LEU A 460 -12.24 5.48 31.42
C LEU A 460 -12.45 6.97 31.11
N PRO A 461 -11.68 7.57 30.18
CA PRO A 461 -11.74 9.00 29.88
C PRO A 461 -13.09 9.45 29.29
N PHE A 462 -13.82 8.54 28.65
CA PHE A 462 -15.17 8.73 28.10
C PHE A 462 -16.26 8.10 28.98
N GLY A 463 -15.87 7.49 30.11
CA GLY A 463 -16.76 6.75 30.99
C GLY A 463 -17.34 7.59 32.12
N GLY A 464 -18.26 7.00 32.89
CA GLY A 464 -18.84 7.64 34.06
C GLY A 464 -20.19 7.06 34.49
N ALA A 465 -20.53 7.27 35.76
CA ALA A 465 -21.73 6.68 36.36
C ALA A 465 -23.07 7.16 35.75
N ASN A 466 -23.05 8.30 35.05
CA ASN A 466 -24.23 8.91 34.42
C ASN A 466 -24.21 8.84 32.88
N GLU A 467 -23.21 8.16 32.28
CA GLU A 467 -23.12 8.05 30.83
C GLU A 467 -24.18 7.09 30.29
N ASP A 468 -24.89 7.50 29.24
CA ASP A 468 -25.88 6.68 28.56
C ASP A 468 -25.17 5.68 27.62
N ILE A 469 -25.51 4.40 27.77
CA ILE A 469 -24.95 3.30 26.97
C ILE A 469 -26.08 2.69 26.14
N LEU A 470 -25.97 2.78 24.82
CA LEU A 470 -26.86 2.07 23.91
C LEU A 470 -26.41 0.60 23.81
N LEU A 471 -27.16 -0.30 24.43
CA LEU A 471 -26.88 -1.74 24.40
C LEU A 471 -27.74 -2.44 23.36
N LEU A 472 -27.11 -3.25 22.51
CA LEU A 472 -27.76 -4.29 21.70
C LEU A 472 -27.32 -5.65 22.24
N TYR A 473 -28.20 -6.34 22.94
CA TYR A 473 -27.93 -7.64 23.56
C TYR A 473 -28.78 -8.72 22.90
N SER A 474 -28.13 -9.81 22.48
CA SER A 474 -28.80 -10.99 21.93
C SER A 474 -28.28 -12.25 22.59
N GLY A 475 -29.10 -12.86 23.44
CA GLY A 475 -28.70 -14.04 24.23
C GLY A 475 -28.63 -15.33 23.42
N ASN A 476 -29.29 -15.36 22.25
CA ASN A 476 -29.33 -16.52 21.35
C ASN A 476 -28.88 -16.17 19.91
N GLY A 477 -28.38 -14.96 19.66
CA GLY A 477 -27.80 -14.55 18.37
C GLY A 477 -28.77 -13.99 17.32
N SER A 478 -30.04 -13.72 17.67
CA SER A 478 -30.94 -12.97 16.80
C SER A 478 -30.40 -11.56 16.56
N PRO A 479 -30.35 -11.06 15.31
CA PRO A 479 -29.79 -9.76 15.01
C PRO A 479 -30.77 -8.65 15.43
N LEU A 480 -30.22 -7.58 16.00
CA LEU A 480 -30.99 -6.43 16.49
C LEU A 480 -30.45 -5.12 15.89
N THR A 481 -31.35 -4.17 15.64
CA THR A 481 -31.01 -2.81 15.19
C THR A 481 -31.68 -1.78 16.09
N ALA A 482 -30.89 -0.85 16.64
CA ALA A 482 -31.35 0.40 17.22
C ALA A 482 -31.37 1.50 16.16
N THR A 483 -32.51 2.14 15.95
CA THR A 483 -32.64 3.31 15.07
C THR A 483 -32.71 4.58 15.92
N LEU A 484 -31.82 5.53 15.66
CA LEU A 484 -31.79 6.84 16.30
C LEU A 484 -32.37 7.89 15.35
N ARG A 485 -33.57 8.39 15.67
CA ARG A 485 -34.24 9.53 15.01
C ARG A 485 -34.50 10.58 16.09
N ALA A 486 -33.97 11.81 15.97
CA ALA A 486 -34.15 12.82 17.02
C ALA A 486 -35.58 13.36 16.97
N GLY A 487 -36.33 13.20 18.05
CA GLY A 487 -37.71 13.67 18.15
C GLY A 487 -38.72 12.79 17.39
N SER A 488 -39.91 12.63 17.97
CA SER A 488 -40.92 11.66 17.53
C SER A 488 -41.66 12.02 16.21
N ALA A 489 -41.09 12.84 15.32
CA ALA A 489 -41.76 13.21 14.05
C ALA A 489 -40.89 13.72 12.87
N ASP A 490 -39.57 14.00 12.99
CA ASP A 490 -38.72 14.54 11.91
C ASP A 490 -37.25 14.03 12.02
N PRO A 491 -36.40 14.08 10.97
CA PRO A 491 -35.05 13.48 10.95
C PRO A 491 -34.07 14.11 11.96
N ALA A 492 -33.09 13.31 12.40
CA ALA A 492 -32.32 13.54 13.64
C ALA A 492 -31.26 14.64 13.57
N PHE A 493 -30.69 14.81 12.38
CA PHE A 493 -29.54 15.67 12.15
C PHE A 493 -29.74 16.45 10.87
N THR A 494 -29.16 17.64 10.81
CA THR A 494 -29.15 18.49 9.63
C THR A 494 -27.75 19.03 9.47
N LEU A 495 -27.15 18.85 8.30
CA LEU A 495 -25.88 19.46 7.92
C LEU A 495 -26.16 20.52 6.84
N GLY A 496 -25.69 21.74 7.03
CA GLY A 496 -25.86 22.83 6.08
C GLY A 496 -25.10 22.61 4.77
N GLU A 497 -25.32 23.48 3.80
CA GLU A 497 -24.57 23.51 2.55
C GLU A 497 -23.13 23.98 2.79
N ASP A 498 -22.17 23.35 2.11
CA ASP A 498 -20.72 23.54 2.26
C ASP A 498 -20.23 23.40 3.72
N GLU A 499 -20.88 22.53 4.49
CA GLU A 499 -20.51 22.23 5.86
C GLU A 499 -19.93 20.82 6.02
N TYR A 500 -19.00 20.71 6.96
CA TYR A 500 -18.32 19.48 7.34
C TYR A 500 -18.54 19.23 8.83
N MET A 501 -18.71 17.97 9.22
CA MET A 501 -18.86 17.60 10.63
C MET A 501 -18.25 16.23 10.93
N TYR A 502 -17.89 16.01 12.18
CA TYR A 502 -17.59 14.68 12.71
C TYR A 502 -18.71 14.23 13.64
N LEU A 503 -18.84 12.90 13.74
CA LEU A 503 -19.58 12.23 14.79
C LEU A 503 -18.71 11.09 15.31
N SER A 504 -18.42 11.08 16.61
CA SER A 504 -17.63 10.04 17.25
C SER A 504 -18.41 9.30 18.33
N PHE A 505 -18.07 8.04 18.56
CA PHE A 505 -18.62 7.22 19.65
C PHE A 505 -17.66 6.08 19.98
N TRP A 506 -17.79 5.53 21.18
CA TRP A 506 -17.04 4.37 21.62
C TRP A 506 -17.89 3.11 21.49
N VAL A 507 -17.28 2.01 21.04
CA VAL A 507 -17.93 0.71 20.91
C VAL A 507 -17.17 -0.38 21.67
N LYS A 508 -17.91 -1.33 22.23
CA LYS A 508 -17.40 -2.58 22.79
C LYS A 508 -18.33 -3.74 22.45
N THR A 509 -17.77 -4.86 22.00
CA THR A 509 -18.48 -6.10 21.73
C THR A 509 -18.03 -7.22 22.67
N SER A 510 -18.89 -8.22 22.88
CA SER A 510 -18.46 -9.51 23.45
C SER A 510 -17.58 -10.28 22.45
N ASP A 511 -16.92 -11.35 22.89
CA ASP A 511 -16.33 -12.37 22.00
C ASP A 511 -17.40 -12.92 21.05
N LEU A 512 -17.13 -12.81 19.75
CA LEU A 512 -18.04 -13.16 18.67
C LEU A 512 -17.66 -14.47 17.98
N GLU A 513 -16.62 -15.18 18.42
CA GLU A 513 -16.16 -16.47 17.85
C GLU A 513 -16.01 -16.45 16.31
N GLY A 514 -15.66 -15.30 15.71
CA GLY A 514 -15.55 -15.10 14.26
C GLY A 514 -16.87 -14.74 13.54
N GLY A 515 -17.93 -14.44 14.28
CA GLY A 515 -19.24 -14.00 13.77
C GLY A 515 -19.32 -12.50 13.42
N THR A 516 -20.49 -12.05 12.94
CA THR A 516 -20.70 -10.64 12.54
C THR A 516 -20.83 -9.72 13.75
N GLY A 517 -19.93 -8.73 13.84
CA GLY A 517 -19.89 -7.75 14.93
C GLY A 517 -20.85 -6.57 14.84
N ALA A 518 -20.47 -5.48 15.52
CA ALA A 518 -21.24 -4.25 15.56
C ALA A 518 -21.16 -3.51 14.21
N THR A 519 -22.28 -2.93 13.78
CA THR A 519 -22.33 -2.10 12.57
C THR A 519 -23.04 -0.79 12.86
N VAL A 520 -22.56 0.29 12.25
CA VAL A 520 -23.22 1.60 12.33
C VAL A 520 -23.51 2.07 10.92
N THR A 521 -24.78 2.34 10.63
CA THR A 521 -25.24 2.80 9.32
C THR A 521 -25.77 4.21 9.45
N LEU A 522 -25.16 5.13 8.73
CA LEU A 522 -25.75 6.42 8.42
C LEU A 522 -26.72 6.26 7.26
N VAL A 523 -27.91 6.83 7.42
CA VAL A 523 -28.94 6.83 6.38
C VAL A 523 -29.30 8.26 6.02
N ASP A 524 -29.03 8.61 4.76
CA ASP A 524 -29.39 9.86 4.12
C ASP A 524 -30.36 9.55 2.97
N ALA A 525 -31.65 9.85 3.18
CA ALA A 525 -32.74 9.39 2.33
C ALA A 525 -32.65 7.88 2.04
N ASP A 526 -32.33 7.48 0.80
CA ASP A 526 -32.16 6.08 0.39
C ASP A 526 -30.68 5.62 0.41
N LYS A 527 -29.71 6.55 0.56
CA LYS A 527 -28.27 6.26 0.61
C LYS A 527 -27.90 5.77 2.02
N LYS A 528 -27.12 4.70 2.07
CA LYS A 528 -26.60 4.12 3.31
C LYS A 528 -25.09 4.09 3.29
N THR A 529 -24.45 4.72 4.26
CA THR A 529 -23.02 4.57 4.51
C THR A 529 -22.85 3.73 5.78
N THR A 530 -22.11 2.63 5.70
CA THR A 530 -21.95 1.71 6.83
C THR A 530 -20.50 1.66 7.29
N LEU A 531 -20.30 1.82 8.60
CA LEU A 531 -19.11 1.38 9.32
C LEU A 531 -19.34 -0.08 9.75
N GLY A 532 -18.53 -1.00 9.20
CA GLY A 532 -18.81 -2.44 9.14
C GLY A 532 -18.13 -3.32 10.19
N SER A 533 -18.80 -4.43 10.54
CA SER A 533 -18.45 -5.55 11.44
C SER A 533 -17.34 -5.31 12.47
N ILE A 534 -17.52 -4.31 13.33
CA ILE A 534 -16.59 -4.01 14.41
C ILE A 534 -16.64 -5.13 15.45
N ASP A 535 -15.50 -5.80 15.63
CA ASP A 535 -15.23 -6.75 16.70
C ASP A 535 -14.11 -6.19 17.58
N THR A 536 -14.41 -5.90 18.84
CA THR A 536 -13.43 -5.31 19.75
C THR A 536 -12.55 -6.34 20.45
N THR A 537 -12.73 -7.63 20.18
CA THR A 537 -11.93 -8.69 20.82
C THR A 537 -10.60 -8.97 20.15
N SER A 538 -10.41 -8.46 18.93
CA SER A 538 -9.17 -8.55 18.16
C SER A 538 -8.37 -7.24 18.13
N LEU A 539 -8.76 -6.25 18.95
CA LEU A 539 -8.05 -4.97 19.01
C LEU A 539 -6.61 -5.15 19.48
N ALA A 540 -5.70 -4.43 18.83
CA ALA A 540 -4.43 -4.12 19.45
C ALA A 540 -4.72 -3.26 20.68
N THR A 541 -4.18 -3.68 21.83
CA THR A 541 -4.32 -2.90 23.07
C THR A 541 -3.54 -1.60 22.93
N VAL A 542 -4.12 -0.52 23.45
CA VAL A 542 -3.37 0.73 23.61
C VAL A 542 -2.66 0.66 24.95
N ASP A 543 -1.48 0.04 24.94
CA ASP A 543 -0.63 -0.10 26.12
C ASP A 543 0.30 1.11 26.22
N LEU A 544 0.22 1.82 27.33
CA LEU A 544 1.25 2.82 27.65
C LEU A 544 2.36 2.11 28.41
N LYS A 545 3.52 1.97 27.76
CA LYS A 545 4.72 1.40 28.35
C LYS A 545 5.76 2.52 28.48
N ASP A 546 6.22 2.73 29.71
CA ASP A 546 7.42 3.50 30.00
C ASP A 546 8.41 2.65 30.82
N ASP A 547 9.59 3.19 31.09
CA ASP A 547 10.66 2.47 31.79
C ASP A 547 10.33 2.09 33.26
N GLU A 548 9.27 2.66 33.86
CA GLU A 548 8.88 2.48 35.26
C GLU A 548 7.42 2.00 35.47
N ARG A 549 6.56 2.09 34.44
CA ARG A 549 5.11 1.87 34.49
C ARG A 549 4.63 1.13 33.23
N GLU A 550 3.74 0.17 33.46
CA GLU A 550 2.95 -0.46 32.41
C GLU A 550 1.47 -0.21 32.72
N LEU A 551 0.80 0.56 31.87
CA LEU A 551 -0.66 0.65 31.83
C LEU A 551 -1.13 -0.15 30.62
N GLU A 552 -1.62 -1.36 30.88
CA GLU A 552 -2.20 -2.22 29.85
C GLU A 552 -3.58 -1.70 29.45
N ASP A 553 -3.78 -1.59 28.14
CA ASP A 553 -5.05 -1.28 27.48
C ASP A 553 -5.84 -0.14 28.17
N ILE A 554 -5.37 1.10 27.99
CA ILE A 554 -5.97 2.29 28.64
C ILE A 554 -7.44 2.53 28.27
N ASN A 555 -7.93 1.89 27.21
CA ASN A 555 -9.31 1.96 26.77
C ASN A 555 -10.14 0.75 27.21
N ASP A 556 -9.55 -0.24 27.90
CA ASP A 556 -10.19 -1.45 28.39
C ASP A 556 -11.03 -2.15 27.30
N GLY A 557 -10.45 -2.36 26.11
CA GLY A 557 -11.07 -3.04 24.98
C GLY A 557 -12.21 -2.27 24.32
N TRP A 558 -12.33 -0.97 24.59
CA TRP A 558 -13.22 -0.07 23.85
C TRP A 558 -12.49 0.55 22.66
N GLN A 559 -13.19 0.67 21.54
CA GLN A 559 -12.68 1.31 20.33
C GLN A 559 -13.46 2.61 20.06
N GLN A 560 -12.74 3.72 19.84
CA GLN A 560 -13.34 4.95 19.35
C GLN A 560 -13.60 4.85 17.84
N CYS A 561 -14.78 5.24 17.40
CA CYS A 561 -15.19 5.22 16.01
C CYS A 561 -15.62 6.61 15.54
N PHE A 562 -15.47 6.86 14.24
CA PHE A 562 -15.78 8.14 13.60
C PHE A 562 -16.65 7.98 12.36
N LEU A 563 -17.60 8.90 12.20
CA LEU A 563 -18.28 9.20 10.95
C LEU A 563 -17.92 10.64 10.59
N TYR A 564 -17.26 10.83 9.45
CA TYR A 564 -16.96 12.15 8.92
C TYR A 564 -17.95 12.48 7.82
N LEU A 565 -18.68 13.58 7.97
CA LEU A 565 -19.80 13.93 7.12
C LEU A 565 -19.50 15.23 6.38
N SER A 566 -19.78 15.24 5.08
CA SER A 566 -19.71 16.44 4.25
C SER A 566 -21.03 16.66 3.53
N ASN A 567 -21.45 17.91 3.38
CA ASN A 567 -22.51 18.30 2.47
C ASN A 567 -22.00 19.40 1.56
N THR A 568 -21.39 19.00 0.44
CA THR A 568 -20.92 19.91 -0.62
C THR A 568 -21.99 20.14 -1.69
N SER A 569 -23.26 19.86 -1.38
CA SER A 569 -24.35 20.01 -2.35
C SER A 569 -24.94 21.41 -2.28
N GLU A 570 -25.12 22.04 -3.45
CA GLU A 570 -25.79 23.34 -3.59
C GLU A 570 -27.31 23.29 -3.29
N ASN A 571 -27.81 22.13 -2.86
CA ASN A 571 -29.24 21.86 -2.65
C ASN A 571 -29.71 22.24 -1.24
N GLY A 572 -28.87 22.92 -0.46
CA GLY A 572 -29.16 23.34 0.90
C GLY A 572 -28.98 22.22 1.93
N PRO A 573 -29.57 22.37 3.13
CA PRO A 573 -29.30 21.45 4.24
C PRO A 573 -29.83 20.04 4.03
N VAL A 574 -28.99 19.04 4.31
CA VAL A 574 -29.33 17.62 4.20
C VAL A 574 -29.64 17.02 5.57
N THR A 575 -30.68 16.19 5.63
CA THR A 575 -31.07 15.49 6.86
C THR A 575 -30.75 14.01 6.83
N PHE A 576 -30.21 13.48 7.93
CA PHE A 576 -29.86 12.06 8.04
C PHE A 576 -30.25 11.47 9.41
N TYR A 577 -30.13 10.15 9.54
CA TYR A 577 -30.31 9.42 10.81
C TYR A 577 -29.34 8.23 10.92
N LEU A 578 -29.22 7.67 12.12
CA LEU A 578 -28.28 6.56 12.40
C LEU A 578 -29.00 5.27 12.77
N GLN A 579 -28.40 4.15 12.38
CA GLN A 579 -28.79 2.80 12.80
C GLN A 579 -27.59 2.06 13.35
N PHE A 580 -27.68 1.60 14.59
CA PHE A 580 -26.68 0.74 15.23
C PHE A 580 -27.22 -0.69 15.16
N SER A 581 -26.46 -1.64 14.67
CA SER A 581 -26.90 -3.03 14.59
C SER A 581 -25.87 -4.00 15.16
N PHE A 582 -26.36 -5.13 15.66
CA PHE A 582 -25.57 -6.24 16.17
C PHE A 582 -26.01 -7.53 15.50
N GLY A 583 -25.05 -8.31 14.98
CA GLY A 583 -25.27 -9.56 14.27
C GLY A 583 -25.56 -9.39 12.77
N VAL A 584 -25.92 -10.51 12.13
CA VAL A 584 -26.14 -10.62 10.68
C VAL A 584 -27.16 -9.61 10.15
N ARG A 585 -26.80 -8.92 9.06
CA ARG A 585 -27.70 -7.99 8.35
C ARG A 585 -28.33 -8.60 7.10
N THR A 586 -27.63 -9.52 6.45
CA THR A 586 -28.11 -10.24 5.26
C THR A 586 -28.80 -11.53 5.70
N ILE A 587 -30.03 -11.41 6.18
CA ILE A 587 -30.76 -12.55 6.77
C ILE A 587 -31.01 -13.64 5.72
N ASN A 588 -31.44 -13.23 4.52
CA ASN A 588 -31.57 -14.14 3.39
C ASN A 588 -30.21 -14.49 2.78
N GLY A 589 -29.76 -15.72 2.99
CA GLY A 589 -28.45 -16.22 2.53
C GLY A 589 -27.55 -16.72 3.67
N SER A 590 -27.82 -16.28 4.91
CA SER A 590 -27.04 -16.72 6.07
C SER A 590 -27.46 -18.08 6.63
N ALA A 591 -26.46 -18.82 7.13
CA ALA A 591 -26.64 -20.07 7.85
C ALA A 591 -27.03 -19.80 9.31
N LEU A 592 -27.67 -20.78 9.96
CA LEU A 592 -28.01 -20.67 11.40
C LEU A 592 -26.77 -20.49 12.29
N SER A 593 -25.60 -20.96 11.83
CA SER A 593 -24.31 -20.77 12.51
C SER A 593 -23.85 -19.31 12.57
N ASP A 594 -24.34 -18.45 11.70
CA ASP A 594 -23.88 -17.06 11.60
C ASP A 594 -24.50 -16.17 12.71
N TYR A 595 -25.51 -16.71 13.41
CA TYR A 595 -26.28 -16.04 14.45
C TYR A 595 -25.64 -16.27 15.83
N ILE A 596 -24.54 -15.56 16.08
CA ILE A 596 -23.75 -15.71 17.32
C ILE A 596 -24.36 -14.87 18.47
N PRO A 597 -24.58 -15.46 19.65
CA PRO A 597 -25.04 -14.72 20.82
C PRO A 597 -23.95 -13.78 21.34
N GLY A 598 -24.36 -12.63 21.87
CA GLY A 598 -23.42 -11.64 22.38
C GLY A 598 -24.06 -10.28 22.60
N TYR A 599 -23.22 -9.25 22.62
CA TYR A 599 -23.67 -7.87 22.66
C TYR A 599 -22.75 -6.92 21.90
N ALA A 600 -23.32 -5.77 21.54
CA ALA A 600 -22.59 -4.55 21.20
C ALA A 600 -23.09 -3.41 22.10
N ALA A 601 -22.17 -2.65 22.68
CA ALA A 601 -22.45 -1.49 23.49
C ALA A 601 -21.80 -0.26 22.86
N PHE A 602 -22.55 0.84 22.81
CA PHE A 602 -22.11 2.10 22.23
C PHE A 602 -22.31 3.24 23.24
N THR A 603 -21.35 4.16 23.34
CA THR A 603 -21.36 5.24 24.34
C THR A 603 -20.47 6.41 23.92
N GLY A 604 -20.38 7.47 24.75
CA GLY A 604 -19.48 8.60 24.49
C GLY A 604 -19.77 9.33 23.18
N PHE A 605 -21.05 9.47 22.83
CA PHE A 605 -21.46 10.04 21.55
C PHE A 605 -21.19 11.55 21.50
N ARG A 606 -20.28 11.98 20.62
CA ARG A 606 -19.94 13.38 20.38
C ARG A 606 -20.13 13.74 18.92
N TYR A 607 -20.43 15.01 18.65
CA TYR A 607 -20.44 15.57 17.29
C TYR A 607 -20.04 17.04 17.31
N GLY A 608 -19.52 17.53 16.19
CA GLY A 608 -19.12 18.92 16.03
C GLY A 608 -18.83 19.26 14.58
N SER A 609 -18.79 20.57 14.28
CA SER A 609 -18.38 21.07 12.96
C SER A 609 -16.87 20.92 12.76
N MET A 610 -16.46 20.76 11.51
CA MET A 610 -15.07 20.82 11.07
C MET A 610 -14.91 21.92 10.02
N THR A 611 -13.72 22.49 9.89
CA THR A 611 -13.36 23.25 8.68
C THR A 611 -13.06 22.29 7.53
N GLU A 612 -13.00 22.80 6.30
CA GLU A 612 -12.61 22.00 5.14
C GLU A 612 -11.19 21.43 5.29
N GLU A 613 -10.26 22.22 5.82
CA GLU A 613 -8.88 21.80 6.06
C GLU A 613 -8.80 20.68 7.10
N GLN A 614 -9.51 20.81 8.22
CA GLN A 614 -9.63 19.74 9.22
C GLN A 614 -10.24 18.47 8.63
N PHE A 615 -11.28 18.63 7.81
CA PHE A 615 -11.90 17.51 7.12
C PHE A 615 -10.97 16.87 6.08
N GLY A 616 -10.01 17.61 5.53
CA GLY A 616 -8.96 17.10 4.65
C GLY A 616 -7.92 16.23 5.38
N LEU A 617 -7.68 16.49 6.67
CA LEU A 617 -6.71 15.73 7.50
C LEU A 617 -7.30 14.46 8.14
N LYS A 618 -8.62 14.27 8.10
CA LYS A 618 -9.26 13.11 8.72
C LYS A 618 -8.65 11.79 8.25
N THR A 619 -8.54 10.82 9.15
CA THR A 619 -8.11 9.46 8.79
C THR A 619 -9.32 8.52 8.78
N THR A 620 -9.51 7.81 7.67
CA THR A 620 -10.53 6.74 7.54
C THR A 620 -9.88 5.36 7.64
N GLY A 621 -10.67 4.34 7.97
CA GLY A 621 -10.21 2.96 8.09
C GLY A 621 -11.29 2.08 8.73
N THR A 622 -10.87 1.00 9.40
CA THR A 622 -11.77 0.03 10.05
C THR A 622 -12.77 0.69 11.01
N TYR A 623 -12.34 1.73 11.73
CA TYR A 623 -13.14 2.40 12.77
C TYR A 623 -13.58 3.81 12.38
N ALA A 624 -13.32 4.25 11.14
CA ALA A 624 -13.66 5.58 10.70
C ALA A 624 -14.09 5.58 9.23
N VAL A 625 -15.26 6.17 8.91
CA VAL A 625 -15.76 6.23 7.53
C VAL A 625 -16.19 7.64 7.15
N GLU A 626 -15.99 8.01 5.90
CA GLU A 626 -16.51 9.24 5.30
C GLU A 626 -17.90 9.00 4.68
N ALA A 627 -18.82 9.94 4.89
CA ALA A 627 -20.12 9.97 4.22
C ALA A 627 -20.39 11.36 3.64
N SER A 628 -20.35 11.44 2.30
CA SER A 628 -20.87 12.60 1.58
C SER A 628 -22.40 12.52 1.50
N LEU A 629 -23.05 13.50 2.12
CA LEU A 629 -24.49 13.66 2.22
C LEU A 629 -25.04 14.41 1.01
N THR A 630 -26.19 13.96 0.51
CA THR A 630 -26.80 14.42 -0.72
C THR A 630 -28.33 14.61 -0.62
N GLY A 631 -28.96 14.23 0.49
CA GLY A 631 -30.40 14.46 0.72
C GLY A 631 -31.31 13.56 -0.11
N GLY A 632 -30.79 12.44 -0.62
CA GLY A 632 -31.48 11.61 -1.60
C GLY A 632 -31.58 12.21 -3.00
N VAL A 633 -30.98 13.40 -3.21
CA VAL A 633 -30.48 13.74 -4.52
C VAL A 633 -29.35 12.76 -4.73
N SER A 634 -29.56 11.74 -5.53
CA SER A 634 -28.47 10.90 -6.00
C SER A 634 -27.36 11.87 -6.42
N ASN A 635 -26.21 11.77 -5.75
CA ASN A 635 -25.00 12.57 -5.95
C ASN A 635 -24.99 13.21 -7.35
N THR A 636 -24.63 14.49 -7.49
CA THR A 636 -24.38 15.10 -8.83
C THR A 636 -23.44 14.25 -9.69
N THR A 637 -22.74 13.28 -9.07
CA THR A 637 -21.98 12.17 -9.67
C THR A 637 -22.76 11.17 -10.55
N TYR A 638 -24.10 11.14 -10.63
CA TYR A 638 -24.78 10.44 -11.76
C TYR A 638 -24.88 11.34 -12.99
N SER A 639 -23.73 11.91 -13.33
CA SER A 639 -23.43 12.50 -14.61
C SER A 639 -22.54 11.51 -15.35
N PHE A 640 -22.88 11.20 -16.60
CA PHE A 640 -21.98 10.43 -17.47
C PHE A 640 -20.58 11.06 -17.51
N ASP A 641 -20.51 12.40 -17.55
CA ASP A 641 -19.30 13.20 -17.49
C ASP A 641 -19.66 14.67 -17.21
N ASP A 642 -18.67 15.51 -16.95
CA ASP A 642 -18.81 16.97 -16.87
C ASP A 642 -18.88 17.62 -18.26
N THR A 643 -19.42 18.84 -18.35
CA THR A 643 -19.38 19.63 -19.57
C THR A 643 -17.97 20.13 -19.90
N ALA A 644 -17.67 20.20 -21.19
CA ALA A 644 -16.43 20.76 -21.70
C ALA A 644 -16.26 22.24 -21.33
N TYR A 645 -15.04 22.64 -20.93
CA TYR A 645 -14.72 24.02 -20.50
C TYR A 645 -15.00 25.10 -21.56
N THR A 646 -15.06 24.72 -22.84
CA THR A 646 -15.25 25.68 -23.94
C THR A 646 -16.68 26.20 -24.02
N GLN A 647 -17.67 25.42 -23.58
CA GLN A 647 -19.09 25.74 -23.68
C GLN A 647 -19.92 25.12 -22.52
N PRO A 648 -19.59 25.41 -21.25
CA PRO A 648 -20.25 24.78 -20.11
C PRO A 648 -21.76 25.05 -20.07
N ASP A 649 -22.18 26.28 -20.40
CA ASP A 649 -23.59 26.72 -20.36
C ASP A 649 -24.45 26.13 -21.49
N LYS A 650 -23.84 25.47 -22.49
CA LYS A 650 -24.60 24.90 -23.63
C LYS A 650 -25.64 23.88 -23.16
N ILE A 651 -25.32 23.16 -22.08
CA ILE A 651 -26.20 22.15 -21.47
C ILE A 651 -27.52 22.73 -20.99
N GLU A 652 -27.64 24.03 -20.77
CA GLU A 652 -28.89 24.67 -20.34
C GLU A 652 -29.95 24.74 -21.46
N SER A 653 -29.51 24.61 -22.72
CA SER A 653 -30.36 24.88 -23.89
C SER A 653 -30.26 23.84 -25.00
N ASP A 654 -29.19 23.04 -25.06
CA ASP A 654 -28.99 21.97 -26.05
C ASP A 654 -28.04 20.88 -25.52
N VAL A 655 -27.70 19.87 -26.34
CA VAL A 655 -26.66 18.89 -25.98
C VAL A 655 -25.29 19.55 -25.85
N ALA A 656 -24.58 19.24 -24.77
CA ALA A 656 -23.24 19.75 -24.48
C ALA A 656 -22.16 18.68 -24.73
N ASP A 657 -20.97 19.13 -25.12
CA ASP A 657 -19.84 18.21 -25.27
C ASP A 657 -19.33 17.77 -23.88
N PRO A 658 -19.01 16.47 -23.70
CA PRO A 658 -18.38 15.96 -22.49
C PRO A 658 -16.92 16.42 -22.37
N ARG A 659 -16.40 16.49 -21.15
CA ARG A 659 -15.04 16.95 -20.81
C ARG A 659 -13.96 15.91 -21.11
N ASN A 660 -14.22 14.67 -20.74
CA ASN A 660 -13.30 13.55 -20.73
C ASN A 660 -13.54 12.58 -21.89
N TYR A 661 -14.51 12.86 -22.76
CA TYR A 661 -14.80 12.03 -23.93
C TYR A 661 -14.82 12.82 -25.23
N SER A 662 -14.48 12.15 -26.33
CA SER A 662 -14.59 12.69 -27.69
C SER A 662 -15.58 11.86 -28.50
N GLY A 663 -16.57 12.54 -29.08
CA GLY A 663 -17.58 11.96 -29.95
C GLY A 663 -17.07 11.77 -31.38
N VAL A 664 -17.25 10.58 -31.95
CA VAL A 664 -16.75 10.21 -33.28
C VAL A 664 -17.72 9.31 -34.03
N PHE A 665 -17.69 9.37 -35.37
CA PHE A 665 -18.41 8.42 -36.22
C PHE A 665 -17.72 7.06 -36.24
N GLY A 666 -18.51 5.98 -36.40
CA GLY A 666 -17.98 4.63 -36.57
C GLY A 666 -17.13 4.51 -37.83
N GLY A 667 -16.01 3.79 -37.74
CA GLY A 667 -15.07 3.62 -38.85
C GLY A 667 -14.25 4.86 -39.21
N THR A 668 -14.12 5.83 -38.29
CA THR A 668 -13.23 7.00 -38.44
C THR A 668 -11.75 6.62 -38.22
N THR A 669 -10.82 7.48 -38.64
CA THR A 669 -9.37 7.33 -38.32
C THR A 669 -9.11 7.23 -36.82
N TYR A 670 -9.94 7.86 -35.98
CA TYR A 670 -9.83 7.84 -34.52
C TYR A 670 -10.02 6.45 -33.88
N VAL A 671 -10.54 5.50 -34.68
CA VAL A 671 -10.77 4.10 -34.29
C VAL A 671 -10.14 3.12 -35.29
N GLY A 672 -9.14 3.57 -36.06
CA GLY A 672 -8.41 2.74 -37.04
C GLY A 672 -9.01 2.65 -38.44
N GLY A 673 -10.02 3.48 -38.75
CA GLY A 673 -10.72 3.51 -40.04
C GLY A 673 -10.26 4.62 -41.00
N GLN A 674 -11.21 5.22 -41.72
CA GLN A 674 -10.96 6.27 -42.75
C GLN A 674 -11.29 7.67 -42.22
N ASP A 675 -10.79 8.73 -42.86
CA ASP A 675 -11.14 10.10 -42.46
C ASP A 675 -12.58 10.41 -42.84
N LEU A 676 -13.46 10.50 -41.83
CA LEU A 676 -14.90 10.73 -41.99
C LEU A 676 -15.37 12.04 -41.35
N GLY A 677 -14.47 12.91 -40.90
CA GLY A 677 -14.80 14.23 -40.33
C GLY A 677 -14.15 14.54 -38.98
N THR A 678 -14.58 15.65 -38.38
CA THR A 678 -14.04 16.18 -37.11
C THR A 678 -14.72 15.54 -35.89
N VAL A 679 -14.00 15.44 -34.77
CA VAL A 679 -14.55 15.06 -33.46
C VAL A 679 -15.71 15.99 -33.05
N ASN A 680 -16.64 15.49 -32.24
CA ASN A 680 -17.83 16.20 -31.74
C ASN A 680 -18.69 16.87 -32.83
N SER A 681 -18.73 16.30 -34.04
CA SER A 681 -19.45 16.88 -35.18
C SER A 681 -20.95 16.55 -35.23
N LEU A 682 -21.46 15.63 -34.40
CA LEU A 682 -22.87 15.29 -34.37
C LEU A 682 -23.63 16.18 -33.39
N GLU A 683 -24.31 17.22 -33.90
CA GLU A 683 -25.09 18.19 -33.11
C GLU A 683 -26.24 17.58 -32.29
N THR A 684 -26.61 16.32 -32.54
CA THR A 684 -27.68 15.60 -31.85
C THR A 684 -27.15 14.56 -30.84
N ALA A 685 -25.88 14.69 -30.45
CA ALA A 685 -25.25 13.85 -29.44
C ALA A 685 -24.47 14.69 -28.42
N GLY A 686 -24.55 14.32 -27.15
CA GLY A 686 -23.87 14.99 -26.04
C GLY A 686 -24.59 14.82 -24.72
N LEU A 687 -24.10 15.50 -23.69
CA LEU A 687 -24.67 15.53 -22.35
C LEU A 687 -25.97 16.35 -22.35
N ILE A 688 -26.97 15.83 -21.67
CA ILE A 688 -28.24 16.53 -21.35
C ILE A 688 -28.47 16.46 -19.85
N ASN A 689 -29.20 17.40 -19.26
CA ASN A 689 -29.45 17.43 -17.82
C ASN A 689 -30.95 17.58 -17.50
N ARG A 690 -31.42 16.82 -16.51
CA ARG A 690 -32.80 16.81 -16.04
C ARG A 690 -33.29 18.21 -15.65
N GLU A 691 -32.44 19.02 -15.02
CA GLU A 691 -32.78 20.38 -14.57
C GLU A 691 -33.28 21.26 -15.72
N TYR A 692 -32.67 21.12 -16.89
CA TYR A 692 -32.97 21.92 -18.08
C TYR A 692 -33.92 21.23 -19.05
N ALA A 693 -34.55 20.12 -18.64
CA ALA A 693 -35.38 19.28 -19.52
C ALA A 693 -36.44 20.06 -20.31
N SER A 694 -37.03 21.10 -19.71
CA SER A 694 -38.04 21.94 -20.37
C SER A 694 -37.46 22.92 -21.40
N ASN A 695 -36.20 23.31 -21.27
CA ASN A 695 -35.52 24.26 -22.17
C ASN A 695 -35.21 23.61 -23.53
N TYR A 696 -35.08 22.29 -23.57
CA TYR A 696 -34.72 21.52 -24.76
C TYR A 696 -35.85 21.32 -25.78
N ASN A 697 -37.06 21.83 -25.53
CA ASN A 697 -38.26 21.51 -26.32
C ASN A 697 -38.19 21.88 -27.82
N ASP A 698 -37.27 22.76 -28.21
CA ASP A 698 -37.11 23.23 -29.59
C ASP A 698 -35.84 22.66 -30.28
N THR A 699 -35.17 21.66 -29.70
CA THR A 699 -33.93 21.08 -30.25
C THR A 699 -34.18 19.92 -31.22
N ALA A 700 -33.26 19.69 -32.16
CA ALA A 700 -33.40 18.69 -33.21
C ALA A 700 -33.40 17.23 -32.70
N TRP A 701 -32.74 16.97 -31.58
CA TRP A 701 -32.65 15.63 -30.97
C TRP A 701 -33.90 15.25 -30.18
N MET A 702 -34.68 16.24 -29.72
CA MET A 702 -35.81 16.01 -28.81
C MET A 702 -36.94 15.19 -29.48
N ASP A 703 -37.19 15.41 -30.77
CA ASP A 703 -38.18 14.65 -31.54
C ASP A 703 -37.90 13.14 -31.55
N CYS A 704 -36.61 12.74 -31.54
CA CYS A 704 -36.23 11.33 -31.45
C CYS A 704 -36.62 10.70 -30.12
N VAL A 705 -36.68 11.46 -29.02
CA VAL A 705 -37.05 10.96 -27.70
C VAL A 705 -38.57 11.02 -27.48
N LEU A 706 -39.19 12.18 -27.74
CA LEU A 706 -40.60 12.43 -27.46
C LEU A 706 -41.56 11.59 -28.31
N SER A 707 -41.15 11.23 -29.53
CA SER A 707 -41.95 10.35 -30.41
C SER A 707 -42.22 8.98 -29.79
N TYR A 708 -41.27 8.43 -29.03
CA TYR A 708 -41.45 7.17 -28.30
C TYR A 708 -42.13 7.36 -26.95
N ALA A 709 -41.95 8.51 -26.31
CA ALA A 709 -42.65 8.87 -25.07
C ALA A 709 -44.15 9.20 -25.30
N ASN A 710 -44.61 9.30 -26.55
CA ASN A 710 -45.94 9.79 -26.92
C ASN A 710 -46.27 11.17 -26.32
N ALA A 711 -45.26 12.04 -26.23
CA ALA A 711 -45.36 13.38 -25.65
C ALA A 711 -45.09 14.45 -26.72
N LEU A 712 -45.60 15.67 -26.49
CA LEU A 712 -45.36 16.84 -27.36
C LEU A 712 -44.23 17.75 -26.85
N THR A 713 -43.96 17.70 -25.55
CA THR A 713 -42.92 18.49 -24.88
C THR A 713 -42.29 17.66 -23.77
N MET A 714 -41.00 17.84 -23.56
CA MET A 714 -40.26 17.37 -22.41
C MET A 714 -40.66 18.18 -21.17
N THR A 715 -41.03 17.45 -20.13
CA THR A 715 -41.34 17.93 -18.78
C THR A 715 -40.62 17.00 -17.80
N GLU A 716 -40.47 17.39 -16.52
CA GLU A 716 -39.88 16.49 -15.52
C GLU A 716 -40.60 15.13 -15.44
N GLU A 717 -41.92 15.10 -15.58
CA GLU A 717 -42.70 13.86 -15.56
C GLU A 717 -42.39 12.95 -16.75
N ILE A 718 -42.15 13.54 -17.93
CA ILE A 718 -41.74 12.81 -19.13
C ILE A 718 -40.29 12.36 -19.02
N TRP A 719 -39.41 13.20 -18.46
CA TRP A 719 -38.03 12.83 -18.17
C TRP A 719 -37.98 11.61 -17.25
N ASP A 720 -38.69 11.67 -16.12
CA ASP A 720 -38.71 10.58 -15.15
C ASP A 720 -39.29 9.30 -15.76
N ALA A 721 -40.25 9.40 -16.68
CA ALA A 721 -40.79 8.25 -17.41
C ALA A 721 -39.80 7.67 -18.43
N VAL A 722 -39.02 8.51 -19.12
CA VAL A 722 -38.09 8.09 -20.17
C VAL A 722 -36.76 7.65 -19.59
N PHE A 723 -36.13 8.44 -18.72
CA PHE A 723 -34.79 8.21 -18.17
C PHE A 723 -34.79 7.74 -16.73
N GLY A 724 -35.89 7.90 -15.98
CA GLY A 724 -35.91 7.62 -14.54
C GLY A 724 -35.54 8.83 -13.71
N ARG A 725 -36.10 8.92 -12.50
CA ARG A 725 -35.90 10.07 -11.60
C ARG A 725 -34.45 10.19 -11.12
N ASP A 726 -33.74 9.08 -11.06
CA ASP A 726 -32.36 8.92 -10.62
C ASP A 726 -31.32 9.14 -11.74
N CYS A 727 -31.76 9.52 -12.94
CA CYS A 727 -30.86 9.85 -14.05
C CYS A 727 -30.85 11.37 -14.26
N LEU A 728 -29.76 12.01 -13.81
CA LEU A 728 -29.63 13.47 -13.83
C LEU A 728 -28.97 13.96 -15.12
N GLN A 729 -27.81 13.42 -15.50
CA GLN A 729 -27.06 13.88 -16.67
C GLN A 729 -26.54 12.74 -17.55
N PRO A 730 -27.40 12.08 -18.34
CA PRO A 730 -26.95 11.04 -19.26
C PRO A 730 -26.25 11.64 -20.49
N LEU A 731 -25.42 10.82 -21.13
CA LEU A 731 -24.94 11.04 -22.48
C LEU A 731 -25.98 10.51 -23.47
N LEU A 732 -26.56 11.40 -24.27
CA LEU A 732 -27.56 11.03 -25.29
C LEU A 732 -26.91 11.00 -26.68
N ILE A 733 -27.27 10.00 -27.48
CA ILE A 733 -27.03 9.95 -28.92
C ILE A 733 -28.37 9.78 -29.63
N ALA A 734 -28.89 10.87 -30.21
CA ALA A 734 -30.11 10.84 -31.02
C ALA A 734 -29.77 10.72 -32.51
N ASN A 735 -30.22 9.64 -33.13
CA ASN A 735 -29.96 9.32 -34.52
C ASN A 735 -31.05 9.90 -35.42
N THR A 736 -30.81 11.08 -36.00
CA THR A 736 -31.72 11.71 -36.98
C THR A 736 -31.57 11.15 -38.40
N ALA A 737 -30.45 10.46 -38.66
CA ALA A 737 -30.18 9.68 -39.86
C ALA A 737 -29.67 8.29 -39.46
N ALA A 738 -29.62 7.36 -40.42
CA ALA A 738 -29.03 6.05 -40.16
C ALA A 738 -27.50 6.19 -40.05
N GLN A 739 -26.93 5.91 -38.88
CA GLN A 739 -25.51 6.16 -38.59
C GLN A 739 -25.00 5.33 -37.40
N ALA A 740 -23.67 5.27 -37.26
CA ALA A 740 -22.99 4.78 -36.07
C ALA A 740 -22.16 5.92 -35.48
N TYR A 741 -22.33 6.18 -34.18
CA TYR A 741 -21.64 7.26 -33.47
C TYR A 741 -21.39 6.84 -32.03
N GLY A 742 -20.24 7.18 -31.48
CA GLY A 742 -19.86 6.82 -30.13
C GLY A 742 -18.95 7.84 -29.48
N TYR A 743 -18.73 7.66 -28.19
CA TYR A 743 -17.85 8.48 -27.37
C TYR A 743 -16.70 7.62 -26.86
N VAL A 744 -15.50 8.16 -27.02
CA VAL A 744 -14.24 7.53 -26.70
C VAL A 744 -13.60 8.32 -25.56
N ALA A 745 -13.21 7.65 -24.47
CA ALA A 745 -12.53 8.33 -23.37
C ALA A 745 -11.18 8.91 -23.83
N ASN A 746 -10.90 10.15 -23.43
CA ASN A 746 -9.71 10.91 -23.82
C ASN A 746 -8.43 10.42 -23.10
N ALA A 747 -8.60 9.75 -21.96
CA ALA A 747 -7.53 9.20 -21.14
C ALA A 747 -7.64 7.68 -21.01
N SER A 748 -6.49 7.03 -20.80
CA SER A 748 -6.41 5.62 -20.44
C SER A 748 -6.53 5.44 -18.92
N SER A 749 -7.11 4.31 -18.52
CA SER A 749 -7.17 3.83 -17.14
C SER A 749 -6.25 2.62 -16.98
N THR A 750 -5.50 2.60 -15.89
CA THR A 750 -4.65 1.46 -15.53
C THR A 750 -5.29 0.68 -14.38
N LEU A 751 -5.33 -0.65 -14.51
CA LEU A 751 -5.56 -1.59 -13.42
C LEU A 751 -4.23 -2.25 -13.10
N ALA A 752 -3.71 -2.06 -11.88
CA ALA A 752 -2.43 -2.62 -11.44
C ALA A 752 -2.45 -4.16 -11.48
N SER A 753 -1.28 -4.81 -11.38
CA SER A 753 -1.21 -6.25 -11.22
C SER A 753 -1.91 -6.71 -9.93
N SER A 754 -2.35 -7.97 -9.90
CA SER A 754 -3.00 -8.61 -8.75
C SER A 754 -4.16 -7.80 -8.15
N SER A 755 -4.94 -7.15 -9.01
CA SER A 755 -5.98 -6.20 -8.62
C SER A 755 -7.34 -6.56 -9.23
N PHE A 756 -8.41 -6.21 -8.52
CA PHE A 756 -9.78 -6.52 -8.94
C PHE A 756 -10.59 -5.24 -9.12
N ARG A 757 -11.38 -5.16 -10.19
CA ARG A 757 -12.20 -3.96 -10.49
C ARG A 757 -13.51 -4.30 -11.19
N THR A 758 -14.54 -3.50 -10.93
CA THR A 758 -15.78 -3.47 -11.72
C THR A 758 -15.91 -2.18 -12.51
N VAL A 759 -16.26 -2.30 -13.79
CA VAL A 759 -16.69 -1.19 -14.66
C VAL A 759 -18.18 -1.36 -14.96
N THR A 760 -19.02 -0.41 -14.55
CA THR A 760 -20.48 -0.48 -14.75
C THR A 760 -21.00 0.69 -15.59
N VAL A 761 -21.59 0.37 -16.74
CA VAL A 761 -22.31 1.32 -17.61
C VAL A 761 -23.77 0.89 -17.70
N ARG A 762 -24.72 1.82 -17.57
CA ARG A 762 -26.12 1.56 -17.89
C ARG A 762 -26.48 2.18 -19.24
N VAL A 763 -27.29 1.45 -20.02
CA VAL A 763 -27.70 1.82 -21.37
C VAL A 763 -29.23 1.82 -21.49
N LYS A 764 -29.77 2.82 -22.19
CA LYS A 764 -31.19 2.91 -22.52
C LYS A 764 -31.38 3.10 -24.02
N LEU A 765 -32.29 2.33 -24.61
CA LEU A 765 -32.41 2.24 -26.06
C LEU A 765 -33.87 2.41 -26.51
N SER A 766 -34.06 3.18 -27.58
CA SER A 766 -35.32 3.16 -28.33
C SER A 766 -35.53 1.81 -29.05
N PRO A 767 -36.78 1.48 -29.46
CA PRO A 767 -37.08 0.29 -30.26
C PRO A 767 -36.21 0.14 -31.51
N GLY A 768 -35.58 -1.03 -31.67
CA GLY A 768 -34.73 -1.36 -32.82
C GLY A 768 -33.33 -0.72 -32.81
N ALA A 769 -32.95 -0.01 -31.74
CA ALA A 769 -31.60 0.49 -31.57
C ALA A 769 -30.68 -0.56 -30.94
N THR A 770 -29.40 -0.49 -31.32
CA THR A 770 -28.30 -1.31 -30.82
C THR A 770 -27.22 -0.39 -30.21
N ALA A 771 -26.68 -0.79 -29.07
CA ALA A 771 -25.58 -0.12 -28.41
C ALA A 771 -24.42 -1.09 -28.16
N ASN A 772 -23.20 -0.57 -28.13
CA ASN A 772 -22.02 -1.32 -27.76
C ASN A 772 -21.22 -0.61 -26.67
N VAL A 773 -20.66 -1.38 -25.74
CA VAL A 773 -19.72 -0.91 -24.72
C VAL A 773 -18.42 -1.70 -24.89
N TYR A 774 -17.28 -1.01 -25.00
CA TYR A 774 -15.97 -1.62 -25.22
C TYR A 774 -14.99 -1.20 -24.13
N LEU A 775 -14.14 -2.14 -23.71
CA LEU A 775 -12.85 -1.82 -23.10
C LEU A 775 -11.77 -1.95 -24.17
N VAL A 776 -11.17 -0.84 -24.56
CA VAL A 776 -10.16 -0.76 -25.63
C VAL A 776 -8.77 -0.76 -25.02
N ASP A 777 -7.88 -1.62 -25.51
CA ASP A 777 -6.50 -1.72 -25.05
C ASP A 777 -5.72 -0.46 -25.44
N THR A 778 -4.87 0.01 -24.52
CA THR A 778 -4.07 1.22 -24.69
C THR A 778 -2.57 1.01 -24.42
N ALA A 779 -2.11 -0.24 -24.27
CA ALA A 779 -0.72 -0.59 -23.97
C ALA A 779 0.24 -0.20 -25.11
N GLU A 780 -0.11 -0.45 -26.37
CA GLU A 780 0.73 -0.10 -27.52
C GLU A 780 0.35 1.26 -28.12
N LYS A 781 1.28 2.21 -28.08
CA LYS A 781 1.14 3.52 -28.72
C LYS A 781 1.68 3.45 -30.15
N GLU A 782 0.82 3.29 -31.16
CA GLU A 782 1.21 3.74 -32.50
C GLU A 782 1.27 5.28 -32.50
N PHE A 783 2.42 5.82 -32.89
CA PHE A 783 2.73 7.25 -32.85
C PHE A 783 1.92 8.02 -33.91
N GLY A 784 0.79 8.62 -33.52
CA GLY A 784 -0.11 9.42 -34.38
C GLY A 784 -1.52 9.49 -33.79
N GLU A 785 -2.41 10.37 -34.30
CA GLU A 785 -3.76 10.67 -33.77
C GLU A 785 -4.53 9.47 -33.15
N GLN A 786 -4.27 9.14 -31.88
CA GLN A 786 -4.93 8.14 -31.00
C GLN A 786 -5.65 6.97 -31.69
N GLN A 787 -4.96 6.18 -32.51
CA GLN A 787 -5.52 5.03 -33.22
C GLN A 787 -5.35 3.73 -32.41
N TYR A 788 -6.10 3.56 -31.33
CA TYR A 788 -6.18 2.24 -30.69
C TYR A 788 -7.16 1.38 -31.50
N THR A 789 -6.74 0.22 -31.97
CA THR A 789 -7.57 -0.67 -32.79
C THR A 789 -8.20 -1.79 -32.00
N ASP A 790 -7.51 -2.26 -30.97
CA ASP A 790 -7.80 -3.54 -30.33
C ASP A 790 -8.55 -3.39 -29.01
N THR A 791 -9.49 -4.30 -28.77
CA THR A 791 -10.12 -4.44 -27.47
C THR A 791 -9.17 -5.10 -26.49
N VAL A 792 -9.36 -4.85 -25.19
CA VAL A 792 -8.80 -5.76 -24.20
C VAL A 792 -9.36 -7.15 -24.49
N ASN A 793 -8.48 -8.13 -24.61
CA ASN A 793 -8.85 -9.51 -24.92
C ASN A 793 -8.45 -10.41 -23.77
N TYR A 794 -9.36 -11.29 -23.37
CA TYR A 794 -8.95 -12.52 -22.68
C TYR A 794 -8.45 -13.50 -23.74
N SER A 795 -7.21 -13.95 -23.62
CA SER A 795 -6.61 -14.95 -24.48
C SER A 795 -6.16 -16.13 -23.65
N ALA A 796 -6.43 -17.34 -24.11
CA ALA A 796 -5.87 -18.53 -23.52
C ALA A 796 -5.47 -19.54 -24.59
N GLY A 797 -4.33 -20.19 -24.38
CA GLY A 797 -3.75 -21.18 -25.29
C GLY A 797 -4.52 -22.50 -25.35
N ILE A 798 -3.95 -23.46 -26.06
CA ILE A 798 -4.41 -24.85 -26.07
C ILE A 798 -3.97 -25.52 -24.78
N SER A 799 -4.85 -26.25 -24.10
CA SER A 799 -4.50 -27.06 -22.92
C SER A 799 -4.85 -28.53 -23.12
N TYR A 800 -4.00 -29.42 -22.61
CA TYR A 800 -4.14 -30.87 -22.69
C TYR A 800 -4.36 -31.50 -21.30
N ARG A 801 -4.96 -32.70 -21.28
CA ARG A 801 -5.10 -33.53 -20.07
C ARG A 801 -3.81 -34.28 -19.82
N TYR A 802 -3.31 -34.21 -18.59
CA TYR A 802 -2.13 -34.94 -18.13
C TYR A 802 -2.47 -35.92 -16.99
N ASP A 803 -1.77 -37.05 -16.92
CA ASP A 803 -1.78 -37.92 -15.73
C ASP A 803 -0.75 -37.46 -14.68
N ASP A 804 -0.70 -38.19 -13.55
CA ASP A 804 0.26 -38.00 -12.45
C ASP A 804 1.74 -38.06 -12.86
N ARG A 805 2.05 -38.58 -14.06
CA ARG A 805 3.40 -38.67 -14.63
C ARG A 805 3.63 -37.66 -15.75
N GLY A 806 2.66 -36.78 -16.03
CA GLY A 806 2.73 -35.82 -17.12
C GLY A 806 2.54 -36.44 -18.51
N ASN A 807 1.98 -37.64 -18.63
CA ASN A 807 1.61 -38.19 -19.94
C ASN A 807 0.32 -37.56 -20.43
N VAL A 808 0.21 -37.31 -21.73
CA VAL A 808 -1.04 -36.80 -22.34
C VAL A 808 -2.05 -37.94 -22.40
N ILE A 809 -3.22 -37.75 -21.81
CA ILE A 809 -4.29 -38.75 -21.70
C ILE A 809 -5.60 -38.26 -22.34
N ASN A 810 -6.47 -39.17 -22.76
CA ASN A 810 -7.74 -38.82 -23.42
C ASN A 810 -9.01 -39.08 -22.60
N LEU A 811 -8.86 -39.44 -21.33
CA LEU A 811 -9.97 -39.66 -20.40
C LEU A 811 -9.54 -39.23 -19.01
N ASP A 812 -10.46 -38.71 -18.20
CA ASP A 812 -10.17 -38.23 -16.85
C ASP A 812 -9.62 -39.36 -15.96
N PRO A 813 -8.52 -39.16 -15.19
CA PRO A 813 -7.99 -40.18 -14.28
C PRO A 813 -8.99 -40.66 -13.22
N ASN A 814 -9.99 -39.83 -12.88
CA ASN A 814 -11.04 -40.16 -11.93
C ASN A 814 -12.23 -40.90 -12.57
N ASP A 815 -12.28 -41.00 -13.90
CA ASP A 815 -13.31 -41.75 -14.60
C ASP A 815 -13.20 -43.25 -14.26
N PRO A 816 -14.30 -43.93 -13.87
CA PRO A 816 -14.27 -45.35 -13.52
C PRO A 816 -13.79 -46.27 -14.66
N ASP A 817 -13.85 -45.82 -15.91
CA ASP A 817 -13.38 -46.55 -17.10
C ASP A 817 -11.93 -46.19 -17.51
N TYR A 818 -11.26 -45.29 -16.77
CA TYR A 818 -9.87 -44.89 -17.05
C TYR A 818 -8.86 -46.02 -16.82
N SER A 819 -7.91 -46.15 -17.74
CA SER A 819 -6.70 -46.94 -17.55
C SER A 819 -5.51 -46.28 -18.25
N SER A 820 -4.44 -46.01 -17.48
CA SER A 820 -3.17 -45.43 -17.98
C SER A 820 -2.49 -46.26 -19.08
N ARG A 821 -2.91 -47.51 -19.30
CA ARG A 821 -2.40 -48.33 -20.41
C ARG A 821 -3.14 -48.10 -21.73
N THR A 822 -4.38 -47.62 -21.68
CA THR A 822 -5.28 -47.52 -22.84
C THR A 822 -5.66 -46.10 -23.18
N ASN A 823 -5.56 -45.19 -22.21
CA ASN A 823 -5.96 -43.80 -22.34
C ASN A 823 -4.80 -42.83 -22.48
N THR A 824 -3.55 -43.29 -22.33
CA THR A 824 -2.36 -42.50 -22.64
C THR A 824 -2.14 -42.41 -24.15
N VAL A 825 -2.15 -41.19 -24.66
CA VAL A 825 -1.98 -40.85 -26.08
C VAL A 825 -0.53 -40.52 -26.39
N LEU A 826 0.13 -39.72 -25.56
CA LEU A 826 1.56 -39.41 -25.67
C LEU A 826 2.26 -39.59 -24.32
N TRP A 827 3.41 -40.24 -24.36
CA TRP A 827 4.21 -40.60 -23.19
C TRP A 827 5.33 -39.58 -22.98
N LYS A 828 5.38 -38.96 -21.79
CA LYS A 828 6.50 -38.09 -21.41
C LYS A 828 7.77 -38.93 -21.25
N GLN A 829 8.86 -38.49 -21.85
CA GLN A 829 10.17 -39.14 -21.85
C GLN A 829 11.10 -38.48 -20.83
N GLU A 830 12.25 -39.10 -20.56
CA GLU A 830 13.24 -38.59 -19.60
C GLU A 830 13.82 -37.21 -19.97
N ASN A 831 13.75 -36.82 -21.25
CA ASN A 831 14.16 -35.49 -21.73
C ASN A 831 13.07 -34.41 -21.65
N GLY A 832 12.00 -34.68 -20.89
CA GLY A 832 10.89 -33.75 -20.68
C GLY A 832 10.00 -33.50 -21.91
N LEU A 833 10.21 -34.21 -23.02
CA LEU A 833 9.40 -34.15 -24.23
C LEU A 833 8.53 -35.41 -24.38
N TRP A 834 7.55 -35.40 -25.29
CA TRP A 834 6.62 -36.51 -25.45
C TRP A 834 6.87 -37.35 -26.71
N ALA A 835 6.46 -38.61 -26.66
CA ALA A 835 6.52 -39.55 -27.78
C ALA A 835 5.32 -40.51 -27.82
N PRO A 836 5.02 -41.16 -28.95
CA PRO A 836 3.87 -42.08 -29.07
C PRO A 836 3.98 -43.39 -28.27
N ALA A 837 5.09 -43.65 -27.60
CA ALA A 837 5.32 -44.89 -26.85
C ALA A 837 6.21 -44.63 -25.62
N ALA A 838 6.02 -45.43 -24.55
CA ALA A 838 6.80 -45.35 -23.32
C ALA A 838 8.32 -45.57 -23.56
N ASP A 839 8.68 -46.61 -24.30
CA ASP A 839 10.07 -46.96 -24.62
C ASP A 839 10.44 -46.44 -26.04
N TYR A 840 10.34 -45.13 -26.26
CA TYR A 840 10.57 -44.56 -27.58
C TYR A 840 12.06 -44.51 -27.94
N SER A 841 12.43 -45.02 -29.11
CA SER A 841 13.81 -45.03 -29.62
C SER A 841 13.96 -44.30 -30.96
N GLY A 842 12.99 -43.45 -31.31
CA GLY A 842 13.04 -42.63 -32.53
C GLY A 842 13.77 -41.32 -32.31
N ASP A 843 13.74 -40.45 -33.31
CA ASP A 843 14.50 -39.19 -33.37
C ASP A 843 13.62 -37.94 -33.36
N THR A 844 12.28 -38.07 -33.32
CA THR A 844 11.34 -36.94 -33.33
C THR A 844 10.47 -36.97 -32.08
N TYR A 845 10.46 -35.86 -31.33
CA TYR A 845 9.67 -35.69 -30.12
C TYR A 845 8.54 -34.68 -30.33
N TYR A 846 7.63 -34.59 -29.37
CA TYR A 846 6.47 -33.71 -29.44
C TYR A 846 6.32 -32.87 -28.19
N ALA A 847 5.75 -31.67 -28.32
CA ALA A 847 5.38 -30.75 -27.24
C ALA A 847 4.15 -29.92 -27.65
N ASN A 848 3.54 -29.17 -26.72
CA ASN A 848 2.49 -28.20 -27.03
C ASN A 848 3.13 -26.91 -27.55
N LEU A 849 3.52 -26.89 -28.82
CA LEU A 849 4.23 -25.75 -29.41
C LEU A 849 3.28 -24.58 -29.73
N ALA A 850 1.97 -24.84 -29.77
CA ALA A 850 0.96 -23.87 -30.17
C ALA A 850 0.81 -22.66 -29.23
N ASN A 851 1.30 -22.75 -28.00
CA ASN A 851 1.19 -21.68 -27.00
C ASN A 851 2.37 -20.69 -27.01
N TYR A 852 3.46 -21.00 -27.73
CA TYR A 852 4.64 -20.16 -27.78
C TYR A 852 4.50 -19.05 -28.82
N ARG A 853 5.04 -17.88 -28.50
CA ARG A 853 5.21 -16.78 -29.45
C ARG A 853 6.38 -17.08 -30.39
N SER A 854 6.39 -16.48 -31.57
CA SER A 854 7.52 -16.58 -32.51
C SER A 854 8.25 -15.25 -32.63
N ASP A 855 9.57 -15.29 -32.64
CA ASP A 855 10.41 -14.13 -32.95
C ASP A 855 10.46 -13.84 -34.48
N ASP A 856 11.17 -12.79 -34.88
CA ASP A 856 11.34 -12.38 -36.28
C ASP A 856 12.05 -13.44 -37.15
N GLU A 857 12.78 -14.37 -36.53
CA GLU A 857 13.52 -15.46 -37.16
C GLU A 857 12.71 -16.76 -37.18
N GLY A 858 11.53 -16.77 -36.56
CA GLY A 858 10.60 -17.89 -36.46
C GLY A 858 10.86 -18.83 -35.28
N ASN A 859 11.84 -18.55 -34.40
CA ASN A 859 12.07 -19.33 -33.19
C ASN A 859 10.90 -19.13 -32.21
N LEU A 860 10.61 -20.16 -31.41
CA LEU A 860 9.59 -20.10 -30.37
C LEU A 860 10.20 -19.60 -29.06
N ILE A 861 9.61 -18.54 -28.49
CA ILE A 861 10.10 -17.82 -27.33
C ILE A 861 9.10 -17.87 -26.16
N ASP A 862 9.61 -17.73 -24.93
CA ASP A 862 8.82 -17.57 -23.70
C ASP A 862 8.43 -16.11 -23.43
N ASP A 863 7.80 -15.84 -22.29
CA ASP A 863 7.36 -14.50 -21.88
C ASP A 863 8.49 -13.49 -21.64
N ASP A 864 9.68 -13.97 -21.37
CA ASP A 864 10.89 -13.17 -21.13
C ASP A 864 11.75 -13.02 -22.42
N ASP A 865 11.15 -13.31 -23.59
CA ASP A 865 11.79 -13.34 -24.91
C ASP A 865 12.98 -14.34 -25.04
N ASN A 866 13.06 -15.36 -24.18
CA ASN A 866 14.09 -16.40 -24.31
C ASN A 866 13.66 -17.46 -25.34
N ILE A 867 14.60 -17.88 -26.19
CA ILE A 867 14.35 -18.95 -27.16
C ILE A 867 14.22 -20.30 -26.45
N VAL A 868 13.03 -20.89 -26.52
CA VAL A 868 12.73 -22.24 -26.02
C VAL A 868 12.92 -23.29 -27.12
N TYR A 869 12.45 -23.00 -28.33
CA TYR A 869 12.66 -23.86 -29.50
C TYR A 869 13.17 -23.09 -30.72
N TYR A 870 14.26 -23.57 -31.30
CA TYR A 870 14.90 -22.98 -32.48
C TYR A 870 14.24 -23.45 -33.76
N ALA A 871 13.92 -22.54 -34.67
CA ALA A 871 13.40 -22.87 -35.99
C ALA A 871 14.53 -23.22 -36.97
N SER A 872 14.28 -24.23 -37.80
CA SER A 872 15.21 -24.64 -38.87
C SER A 872 14.58 -24.42 -40.25
N ASP A 873 15.17 -23.49 -41.00
CA ASP A 873 14.79 -23.21 -42.39
C ASP A 873 15.11 -24.37 -43.36
N GLU A 874 16.00 -25.29 -42.98
CA GLU A 874 16.45 -26.38 -43.86
C GLU A 874 15.42 -27.51 -43.99
N ASP A 875 14.69 -27.81 -42.93
CA ASP A 875 13.76 -28.94 -42.86
C ASP A 875 12.37 -28.60 -42.29
N GLY A 876 12.17 -27.36 -41.81
CA GLY A 876 10.88 -26.88 -41.31
C GLY A 876 10.48 -27.53 -39.99
N LEU A 877 11.45 -27.94 -39.18
CA LEU A 877 11.26 -28.48 -37.83
C LEU A 877 11.70 -27.47 -36.77
N TYR A 878 11.20 -27.66 -35.55
CA TYR A 878 11.71 -26.99 -34.35
C TYR A 878 12.72 -27.88 -33.63
N TYR A 879 13.64 -27.27 -32.91
CA TYR A 879 14.67 -27.98 -32.16
C TYR A 879 14.82 -27.39 -30.76
N ARG A 880 14.94 -28.25 -29.74
CA ARG A 880 15.10 -27.77 -28.36
C ARG A 880 16.45 -27.08 -28.11
N TYR A 881 17.51 -27.56 -28.77
CA TYR A 881 18.88 -27.08 -28.53
C TYR A 881 19.57 -26.67 -29.83
N TYR A 882 20.30 -25.55 -29.78
CA TYR A 882 21.20 -25.07 -30.83
C TYR A 882 22.61 -24.81 -30.27
N ASP A 883 23.61 -25.46 -30.86
CA ASP A 883 25.02 -25.24 -30.54
C ASP A 883 25.61 -24.23 -31.53
N ALA A 884 25.80 -22.99 -31.08
CA ALA A 884 26.33 -21.90 -31.90
C ALA A 884 27.80 -22.10 -32.34
N ASP A 885 28.61 -22.83 -31.56
CA ASP A 885 30.01 -23.09 -31.90
C ASP A 885 30.15 -24.13 -33.02
N ARG A 886 29.19 -25.06 -33.07
CA ARG A 886 29.15 -26.17 -34.06
C ARG A 886 28.14 -25.95 -35.18
N ASP A 887 27.34 -24.89 -35.10
CA ASP A 887 26.23 -24.58 -35.99
C ASP A 887 25.32 -25.81 -36.20
N LYS A 888 24.83 -26.36 -35.08
CA LYS A 888 24.12 -27.65 -35.10
C LYS A 888 22.90 -27.67 -34.18
N TYR A 889 21.75 -28.00 -34.76
CA TYR A 889 20.51 -28.28 -34.04
C TYR A 889 20.45 -29.71 -33.47
N SER A 890 19.85 -29.87 -32.30
CA SER A 890 19.65 -31.17 -31.62
C SER A 890 18.26 -31.27 -30.98
N LEU A 891 17.73 -32.50 -30.92
CA LEU A 891 16.36 -32.86 -30.51
C LEU A 891 15.26 -32.19 -31.36
N PRO A 892 14.91 -32.79 -32.51
CA PRO A 892 13.76 -32.36 -33.30
C PRO A 892 12.45 -32.48 -32.51
N VAL A 893 11.68 -31.39 -32.47
CA VAL A 893 10.39 -31.27 -31.79
C VAL A 893 9.31 -30.85 -32.78
N ARG A 894 8.12 -31.43 -32.65
CA ARG A 894 6.92 -31.03 -33.40
C ARG A 894 5.76 -30.78 -32.44
N ASP A 895 4.77 -30.04 -32.90
CA ASP A 895 3.55 -29.87 -32.11
C ASP A 895 2.83 -31.22 -31.89
N PHE A 896 2.14 -31.39 -30.75
CA PHE A 896 1.37 -32.60 -30.44
C PHE A 896 0.43 -33.03 -31.59
N THR A 897 -0.17 -32.07 -32.30
CA THR A 897 -1.06 -32.36 -33.44
C THR A 897 -0.36 -33.04 -34.62
N ALA A 898 0.98 -32.96 -34.69
CA ALA A 898 1.80 -33.61 -35.72
C ALA A 898 2.18 -35.07 -35.38
N SER A 899 1.83 -35.57 -34.20
CA SER A 899 2.15 -36.95 -33.76
C SER A 899 1.47 -38.04 -34.58
N GLY A 900 0.30 -37.75 -35.15
CA GLY A 900 -0.55 -38.72 -35.82
C GLY A 900 -1.40 -39.57 -34.88
N GLU A 901 -1.33 -39.32 -33.57
CA GLU A 901 -2.19 -39.95 -32.56
C GLU A 901 -3.57 -39.27 -32.48
N ASP A 902 -4.57 -39.99 -31.97
CA ASP A 902 -5.91 -39.45 -31.77
C ASP A 902 -5.99 -38.67 -30.45
N LEU A 903 -5.86 -37.35 -30.55
CA LEU A 903 -5.94 -36.41 -29.41
C LEU A 903 -7.39 -36.13 -28.97
N THR A 904 -8.40 -36.79 -29.55
CA THR A 904 -9.80 -36.63 -29.13
C THR A 904 -9.96 -37.02 -27.67
N GLY A 905 -10.53 -36.13 -26.86
CA GLY A 905 -10.66 -36.30 -25.40
C GLY A 905 -9.42 -35.88 -24.61
N ALA A 906 -8.28 -35.66 -25.25
CA ALA A 906 -7.07 -35.17 -24.60
C ALA A 906 -6.99 -33.64 -24.53
N VAL A 907 -7.61 -32.93 -25.47
CA VAL A 907 -7.64 -31.46 -25.46
C VAL A 907 -8.69 -30.98 -24.45
N ARG A 908 -8.27 -30.29 -23.39
CA ARG A 908 -9.16 -29.63 -22.41
C ARG A 908 -9.64 -28.28 -22.90
N GLN A 909 -8.80 -27.55 -23.63
CA GLN A 909 -9.13 -26.21 -24.10
C GLN A 909 -8.52 -25.97 -25.47
N GLN A 910 -9.29 -25.36 -26.37
CA GLN A 910 -8.77 -24.84 -27.63
C GLN A 910 -8.30 -23.40 -27.44
N ALA A 911 -7.33 -22.96 -28.23
CA ALA A 911 -6.92 -21.56 -28.25
C ALA A 911 -8.15 -20.67 -28.46
N THR A 912 -8.39 -19.76 -27.51
CA THR A 912 -9.59 -18.94 -27.47
C THR A 912 -9.22 -17.51 -27.15
N GLU A 913 -9.87 -16.59 -27.86
CA GLU A 913 -9.76 -15.16 -27.64
C GLU A 913 -11.17 -14.58 -27.46
N LYS A 914 -11.38 -13.78 -26.41
CA LYS A 914 -12.64 -13.11 -26.12
C LYS A 914 -12.39 -11.62 -25.89
N ALA A 915 -12.89 -10.82 -26.82
CA ALA A 915 -12.92 -9.37 -26.68
C ALA A 915 -13.83 -8.92 -25.54
N LEU A 916 -13.34 -8.00 -24.72
CA LEU A 916 -14.13 -7.36 -23.67
C LEU A 916 -15.01 -6.26 -24.27
N CYS A 917 -16.05 -6.71 -24.97
CA CYS A 917 -17.10 -5.85 -25.50
C CYS A 917 -18.50 -6.46 -25.31
N ARG A 918 -19.51 -5.60 -25.25
CA ARG A 918 -20.91 -6.00 -25.11
C ARG A 918 -21.83 -5.26 -26.04
N THR A 919 -22.54 -6.02 -26.86
CA THR A 919 -23.63 -5.55 -27.72
C THR A 919 -24.98 -5.73 -27.02
N VAL A 920 -25.80 -4.69 -27.03
CA VAL A 920 -27.16 -4.71 -26.49
C VAL A 920 -28.11 -4.18 -27.55
N THR A 921 -29.17 -4.93 -27.87
CA THR A 921 -30.20 -4.53 -28.84
C THR A 921 -31.57 -4.51 -28.18
N ASN A 922 -32.36 -3.48 -28.44
CA ASN A 922 -33.76 -3.42 -28.01
C ASN A 922 -34.70 -3.95 -29.11
N ASP A 923 -34.99 -5.24 -29.08
CA ASP A 923 -35.96 -5.88 -29.98
C ASP A 923 -37.44 -5.63 -29.57
N GLY A 924 -37.66 -4.89 -28.49
CA GLY A 924 -38.97 -4.54 -27.98
C GLY A 924 -39.69 -3.47 -28.80
N SER A 925 -40.98 -3.27 -28.52
CA SER A 925 -41.82 -2.24 -29.17
C SER A 925 -41.85 -0.90 -28.43
N GLY A 926 -41.25 -0.82 -27.24
CA GLY A 926 -41.14 0.38 -26.41
C GLY A 926 -39.69 0.67 -26.04
N ILE A 927 -39.45 1.83 -25.41
CA ILE A 927 -38.14 2.18 -24.85
C ILE A 927 -37.75 1.09 -23.84
N SER A 928 -36.49 0.67 -23.87
CA SER A 928 -36.00 -0.32 -22.90
C SER A 928 -36.03 0.25 -21.49
N ASP A 929 -36.11 -0.62 -20.48
CA ASP A 929 -35.62 -0.26 -19.15
C ASP A 929 -34.10 -0.04 -19.21
N TRP A 930 -33.50 0.51 -18.16
CA TRP A 930 -32.04 0.59 -18.08
C TRP A 930 -31.43 -0.82 -18.06
N ILE A 931 -30.49 -1.05 -18.97
CA ILE A 931 -29.74 -2.29 -19.11
C ILE A 931 -28.34 -2.05 -18.56
N TYR A 932 -27.90 -2.87 -17.62
CA TYR A 932 -26.60 -2.75 -16.97
C TYR A 932 -25.58 -3.62 -17.68
N VAL A 933 -24.49 -3.02 -18.14
CA VAL A 933 -23.35 -3.70 -18.74
C VAL A 933 -22.18 -3.59 -17.76
N ARG A 934 -21.69 -4.73 -17.29
CA ARG A 934 -20.68 -4.82 -16.24
C ARG A 934 -19.50 -5.70 -16.65
N PHE A 935 -18.31 -5.17 -16.45
CA PHE A 935 -17.06 -5.91 -16.58
C PHE A 935 -16.44 -6.04 -15.20
N PHE A 936 -16.22 -7.27 -14.75
CA PHE A 936 -15.49 -7.64 -13.55
C PHE A 936 -14.13 -8.15 -14.01
N LEU A 937 -13.07 -7.47 -13.60
CA LEU A 937 -11.70 -7.69 -14.07
C LEU A 937 -10.85 -8.12 -12.87
N ALA A 938 -10.10 -9.20 -13.02
CA ALA A 938 -9.01 -9.60 -12.15
C ALA A 938 -7.72 -9.67 -12.97
N THR A 939 -6.70 -8.92 -12.55
CA THR A 939 -5.38 -8.93 -13.21
C THR A 939 -4.47 -9.97 -12.58
N GLY A 940 -3.65 -10.62 -13.41
CA GLY A 940 -2.57 -11.49 -12.96
C GLY A 940 -1.33 -10.70 -12.53
N ASN A 941 -0.15 -11.21 -12.88
CA ASN A 941 1.13 -10.61 -12.54
C ASN A 941 1.41 -9.32 -13.35
N GLU A 942 0.64 -9.07 -14.40
CA GLU A 942 0.73 -7.86 -15.22
C GLU A 942 -0.43 -6.87 -14.99
N SER A 943 -0.11 -5.57 -15.04
CA SER A 943 -1.13 -4.52 -15.12
C SER A 943 -1.82 -4.50 -16.49
N LYS A 944 -3.09 -4.11 -16.54
CA LYS A 944 -3.84 -3.93 -17.80
C LYS A 944 -4.24 -2.46 -18.00
N ASN A 945 -3.99 -1.93 -19.19
CA ASN A 945 -4.29 -0.53 -19.56
C ASN A 945 -5.46 -0.48 -20.55
N TYR A 946 -6.53 0.23 -20.23
CA TYR A 946 -7.70 0.31 -21.10
C TYR A 946 -8.40 1.66 -21.07
N ARG A 947 -9.20 1.95 -22.09
CA ARG A 947 -10.16 3.06 -22.09
C ARG A 947 -11.57 2.55 -22.33
N LEU A 948 -12.56 3.23 -21.75
CA LEU A 948 -13.97 2.93 -21.98
C LEU A 948 -14.46 3.65 -23.24
N GLU A 949 -15.15 2.91 -24.12
CA GLU A 949 -15.88 3.49 -25.25
C GLU A 949 -17.35 3.04 -25.25
N VAL A 950 -18.26 3.96 -25.58
CA VAL A 950 -19.70 3.71 -25.66
C VAL A 950 -20.25 4.12 -27.03
N TRP A 951 -21.09 3.28 -27.64
CA TRP A 951 -21.46 3.43 -29.05
C TRP A 951 -22.94 3.20 -29.31
N SER A 952 -23.56 4.10 -30.08
CA SER A 952 -24.84 3.88 -30.78
C SER A 952 -24.52 3.31 -32.16
N GLY A 953 -24.83 2.04 -32.39
CA GLY A 953 -24.27 1.27 -33.50
C GLY A 953 -22.93 0.63 -33.12
N SER A 954 -22.11 0.24 -34.11
CA SER A 954 -20.80 -0.38 -33.88
C SER A 954 -19.63 0.58 -34.12
N ARG A 955 -18.51 0.29 -33.46
CA ARG A 955 -17.24 1.04 -33.54
C ARG A 955 -16.66 1.13 -34.95
N ASP A 956 -16.76 0.06 -35.72
CA ASP A 956 -16.30 -0.04 -37.12
C ASP A 956 -17.24 0.65 -38.14
N GLY A 957 -18.44 1.06 -37.71
CA GLY A 957 -19.46 1.65 -38.56
C GLY A 957 -20.28 0.67 -39.40
N GLU A 958 -20.09 -0.65 -39.26
CA GLU A 958 -20.85 -1.66 -40.02
C GLU A 958 -22.31 -1.77 -39.54
N THR A 959 -22.54 -1.67 -38.23
CA THR A 959 -23.86 -1.64 -37.61
C THR A 959 -24.27 -0.20 -37.34
N THR A 960 -25.28 0.28 -38.07
CA THR A 960 -25.84 1.63 -37.89
C THR A 960 -27.21 1.57 -37.25
N ASN A 961 -27.50 2.51 -36.37
CA ASN A 961 -28.84 2.67 -35.81
C ASN A 961 -29.76 3.40 -36.80
N PRO A 962 -31.06 3.04 -36.85
CA PRO A 962 -31.99 3.65 -37.79
C PRO A 962 -32.26 5.12 -37.49
N ALA A 963 -32.66 5.88 -38.51
CA ALA A 963 -33.12 7.25 -38.32
C ALA A 963 -34.38 7.31 -37.42
N ASN A 964 -34.46 8.36 -36.61
CA ASN A 964 -35.44 8.56 -35.54
C ASN A 964 -35.32 7.55 -34.40
N SER A 965 -34.10 7.17 -34.01
CA SER A 965 -33.83 6.33 -32.84
C SER A 965 -32.92 7.05 -31.86
N PHE A 966 -32.82 6.57 -30.62
CA PHE A 966 -31.84 7.08 -29.65
C PHE A 966 -31.24 5.97 -28.79
N VAL A 967 -30.04 6.27 -28.29
CA VAL A 967 -29.35 5.53 -27.23
C VAL A 967 -28.90 6.54 -26.19
N ALA A 968 -29.09 6.23 -24.91
CA ALA A 968 -28.58 7.01 -23.80
C ALA A 968 -27.69 6.13 -22.92
N PHE A 969 -26.59 6.71 -22.45
CA PHE A 969 -25.64 6.10 -21.55
C PHE A 969 -25.56 6.88 -20.26
N ASP A 970 -25.30 6.17 -19.18
CA ASP A 970 -24.95 6.76 -17.90
C ASP A 970 -23.91 5.86 -17.22
N VAL A 971 -22.83 6.47 -16.71
CA VAL A 971 -21.74 5.74 -16.08
C VAL A 971 -22.07 5.63 -14.61
N VAL A 972 -22.19 4.39 -14.13
CA VAL A 972 -22.71 4.13 -12.79
C VAL A 972 -21.57 4.04 -11.78
N SER A 973 -20.45 3.39 -12.13
CA SER A 973 -19.27 3.32 -11.26
C SER A 973 -18.01 2.72 -11.95
N TYR A 974 -16.85 3.14 -11.45
CA TYR A 974 -15.59 2.39 -11.42
C TYR A 974 -15.31 2.04 -9.96
N SER A 975 -15.34 0.77 -9.60
CA SER A 975 -15.17 0.36 -8.20
C SER A 975 -14.11 -0.72 -8.10
N ASP A 976 -13.11 -0.48 -7.27
CA ASP A 976 -12.16 -1.52 -6.90
C ASP A 976 -12.90 -2.59 -6.08
N LEU A 977 -12.51 -3.85 -6.29
CA LEU A 977 -13.06 -5.01 -5.62
C LEU A 977 -11.97 -5.69 -4.78
N THR A 978 -12.40 -6.51 -3.84
CA THR A 978 -11.54 -7.55 -3.25
C THR A 978 -11.67 -8.84 -4.05
N GLU A 979 -10.66 -9.71 -3.95
CA GLU A 979 -10.69 -11.08 -4.50
C GLU A 979 -11.95 -11.83 -4.04
N ASP A 980 -12.23 -11.83 -2.72
CA ASP A 980 -13.43 -12.44 -2.16
C ASP A 980 -14.72 -11.93 -2.80
N THR A 981 -14.81 -10.63 -3.07
CA THR A 981 -16.02 -10.05 -3.69
C THR A 981 -16.16 -10.52 -5.13
N PHE A 982 -15.06 -10.55 -5.89
CA PHE A 982 -15.05 -11.06 -7.26
C PHE A 982 -15.48 -12.53 -7.31
N THR A 983 -14.85 -13.38 -6.51
CA THR A 983 -15.10 -14.82 -6.45
C THR A 983 -16.53 -15.13 -6.01
N ASN A 984 -17.01 -14.51 -4.92
CA ASN A 984 -18.38 -14.71 -4.46
C ASN A 984 -19.43 -14.29 -5.50
N MET A 985 -19.17 -13.21 -6.24
CA MET A 985 -20.06 -12.77 -7.32
C MET A 985 -20.05 -13.72 -8.52
N LEU A 986 -18.89 -14.26 -8.87
CA LEU A 986 -18.74 -15.25 -9.93
C LEU A 986 -19.45 -16.56 -9.55
N ASP A 987 -19.19 -17.08 -8.35
CA ASP A 987 -19.79 -18.33 -7.84
C ASP A 987 -21.31 -18.23 -7.81
N ALA A 988 -21.86 -17.12 -7.28
CA ALA A 988 -23.30 -16.90 -7.28
C ALA A 988 -23.91 -16.87 -8.69
N ARG A 989 -23.13 -16.51 -9.73
CA ARG A 989 -23.58 -16.58 -11.13
C ARG A 989 -23.45 -17.98 -11.70
N MET A 990 -22.42 -18.72 -11.32
CA MET A 990 -22.25 -20.12 -11.71
C MET A 990 -23.34 -21.01 -11.10
N GLU A 991 -23.73 -20.80 -9.85
CA GLU A 991 -24.84 -21.51 -9.21
C GLU A 991 -26.16 -21.33 -9.99
N VAL A 992 -26.44 -20.10 -10.43
CA VAL A 992 -27.62 -19.81 -11.26
C VAL A 992 -27.52 -20.54 -12.60
N LEU A 993 -26.33 -20.56 -13.22
CA LEU A 993 -26.13 -21.29 -14.47
C LEU A 993 -26.34 -22.80 -14.31
N ALA A 994 -25.84 -23.38 -13.21
CA ALA A 994 -26.02 -24.78 -12.87
C ALA A 994 -27.51 -25.13 -12.76
N GLU A 995 -28.29 -24.33 -12.02
CA GLU A 995 -29.73 -24.50 -11.90
C GLU A 995 -30.44 -24.39 -13.26
N GLU A 996 -30.09 -23.40 -14.08
CA GLU A 996 -30.68 -23.19 -15.41
C GLU A 996 -30.45 -24.37 -16.37
N LEU A 997 -29.29 -25.03 -16.24
CA LEU A 997 -28.93 -26.21 -17.01
C LEU A 997 -29.44 -27.52 -16.41
N GLY A 998 -29.90 -27.50 -15.17
CA GLY A 998 -30.41 -28.66 -14.45
C GLY A 998 -29.31 -29.53 -13.83
N TYR A 999 -28.15 -28.96 -13.53
CA TYR A 999 -27.12 -29.57 -12.68
C TYR A 999 -27.46 -29.36 -11.19
N ALA A 1000 -27.02 -30.26 -10.33
CA ALA A 1000 -27.33 -30.19 -8.89
C ALA A 1000 -26.62 -29.02 -8.19
N ASP A 1001 -25.40 -28.70 -8.63
CA ASP A 1001 -24.51 -27.69 -8.07
C ASP A 1001 -23.45 -27.27 -9.11
N THR A 1002 -22.54 -26.38 -8.70
CA THR A 1002 -21.42 -25.93 -9.53
C THR A 1002 -20.41 -27.04 -9.81
N GLU A 1003 -20.29 -28.05 -8.95
CA GLU A 1003 -19.38 -29.19 -9.17
C GLU A 1003 -19.85 -30.02 -10.36
N GLU A 1004 -21.14 -30.40 -10.42
CA GLU A 1004 -21.71 -31.11 -11.58
C GLU A 1004 -21.67 -30.26 -12.87
N LEU A 1005 -21.77 -28.93 -12.76
CA LEU A 1005 -21.60 -28.02 -13.90
C LEU A 1005 -20.15 -28.08 -14.44
N MET A 1006 -19.17 -28.10 -13.54
CA MET A 1006 -17.75 -28.18 -13.90
C MET A 1006 -17.38 -29.55 -14.45
N ASP A 1007 -17.96 -30.63 -13.95
CA ASP A 1007 -17.82 -31.97 -14.54
C ASP A 1007 -18.33 -31.99 -15.99
N ALA A 1008 -19.51 -31.42 -16.23
CA ALA A 1008 -20.06 -31.31 -17.59
C ALA A 1008 -19.23 -30.39 -18.50
N TYR A 1009 -18.67 -29.30 -17.96
CA TYR A 1009 -17.71 -28.47 -18.68
C TYR A 1009 -16.48 -29.31 -19.07
N ASN A 1010 -15.94 -30.09 -18.15
CA ASN A 1010 -14.78 -30.94 -18.38
C ASN A 1010 -15.04 -32.03 -19.44
N GLU A 1011 -16.24 -32.58 -19.54
CA GLU A 1011 -16.62 -33.54 -20.58
C GLU A 1011 -16.70 -32.92 -21.99
N ASP A 1012 -17.28 -31.71 -22.13
CA ASP A 1012 -17.44 -31.01 -23.42
C ASP A 1012 -17.28 -29.48 -23.29
N PRO A 1013 -16.05 -28.97 -23.15
CA PRO A 1013 -15.78 -27.53 -23.00
C PRO A 1013 -16.34 -26.69 -24.15
N ALA A 1014 -16.34 -27.25 -25.37
CA ALA A 1014 -16.83 -26.58 -26.57
C ALA A 1014 -18.34 -26.24 -26.47
N ALA A 1015 -19.11 -26.98 -25.67
CA ALA A 1015 -20.52 -26.68 -25.42
C ALA A 1015 -20.74 -25.42 -24.59
N PHE A 1016 -19.71 -24.88 -23.93
CA PHE A 1016 -19.79 -23.71 -23.04
C PHE A 1016 -19.08 -22.47 -23.59
N ILE A 1017 -17.98 -22.63 -24.34
CA ILE A 1017 -17.16 -21.52 -24.85
C ILE A 1017 -17.96 -20.57 -25.78
N ASP A 1018 -18.82 -21.13 -26.64
CA ASP A 1018 -19.62 -20.38 -27.63
C ASP A 1018 -21.13 -20.55 -27.44
N ARG A 1019 -21.55 -20.85 -26.21
CA ARG A 1019 -22.96 -21.01 -25.91
C ARG A 1019 -23.72 -19.68 -26.04
N SER A 1020 -24.92 -19.76 -26.62
CA SER A 1020 -25.77 -18.59 -26.81
C SER A 1020 -26.30 -18.06 -25.47
N GLY A 1021 -26.09 -16.77 -25.21
CA GLY A 1021 -26.60 -16.06 -24.03
C GLY A 1021 -25.69 -16.14 -22.79
N THR A 1022 -24.97 -17.24 -22.61
CA THR A 1022 -23.96 -17.42 -21.56
C THR A 1022 -22.76 -18.15 -22.14
N GLN A 1023 -21.56 -17.61 -21.95
CA GLN A 1023 -20.29 -18.23 -22.34
C GLN A 1023 -19.44 -18.45 -21.09
N MET A 1024 -18.75 -19.58 -21.02
CA MET A 1024 -17.87 -19.91 -19.90
C MET A 1024 -16.60 -20.57 -20.43
N ILE A 1025 -15.46 -20.14 -19.91
CA ILE A 1025 -14.15 -20.72 -20.15
C ILE A 1025 -13.52 -20.96 -18.79
N SER A 1026 -13.26 -22.22 -18.49
CA SER A 1026 -12.44 -22.64 -17.37
C SER A 1026 -11.07 -23.04 -17.89
N TYR A 1027 -10.05 -22.57 -17.19
CA TYR A 1027 -8.66 -22.89 -17.43
C TYR A 1027 -8.17 -23.83 -16.34
N HIS A 1028 -7.38 -24.83 -16.73
CA HIS A 1028 -6.66 -25.69 -15.81
C HIS A 1028 -5.19 -25.41 -15.98
N PHE A 1029 -4.53 -24.94 -14.92
CA PHE A 1029 -3.10 -24.68 -15.02
C PHE A 1029 -2.32 -25.98 -15.21
N SER A 1030 -1.52 -25.99 -16.27
CA SER A 1030 -0.50 -27.01 -16.49
C SER A 1030 0.79 -26.32 -16.91
N LEU A 1031 1.87 -26.54 -16.15
CA LEU A 1031 3.21 -26.11 -16.55
C LEU A 1031 3.54 -26.58 -17.96
N PHE A 1032 3.17 -27.81 -18.33
CA PHE A 1032 3.46 -28.38 -19.64
C PHE A 1032 2.76 -27.68 -20.81
N ASP A 1033 1.70 -26.92 -20.52
CA ASP A 1033 0.99 -26.07 -21.47
C ASP A 1033 1.45 -24.60 -21.39
N SER A 1034 2.24 -24.22 -20.40
CA SER A 1034 2.83 -22.89 -20.31
C SER A 1034 3.96 -22.72 -21.32
N ASP A 1035 4.04 -21.53 -21.89
CA ASP A 1035 5.18 -21.03 -22.67
C ASP A 1035 6.46 -20.88 -21.84
N GLN A 1036 6.38 -20.91 -20.51
CA GLN A 1036 7.55 -20.94 -19.62
C GLN A 1036 8.17 -22.34 -19.48
N TYR A 1037 7.54 -23.41 -20.00
CA TYR A 1037 8.07 -24.77 -19.87
C TYR A 1037 9.16 -25.11 -20.88
N ALA A 1038 10.41 -24.87 -20.49
CA ALA A 1038 11.56 -25.30 -21.26
C ALA A 1038 11.97 -26.74 -20.90
N SER A 1039 11.72 -27.73 -21.77
CA SER A 1039 12.03 -29.14 -21.47
C SER A 1039 13.49 -29.36 -21.03
N TYR A 1040 13.70 -30.24 -20.05
CA TYR A 1040 15.00 -30.55 -19.48
C TYR A 1040 15.58 -31.85 -20.05
N ASP A 1041 16.86 -31.83 -20.46
CA ASP A 1041 17.59 -33.03 -20.88
C ASP A 1041 19.00 -33.02 -20.27
N ALA A 1042 19.31 -34.03 -19.45
CA ALA A 1042 20.60 -34.18 -18.78
C ALA A 1042 21.78 -34.37 -19.76
N ASP A 1043 21.53 -34.83 -20.99
CA ASP A 1043 22.58 -34.98 -22.00
C ASP A 1043 22.99 -33.63 -22.65
N TYR A 1044 22.18 -32.58 -22.46
CA TYR A 1044 22.35 -31.27 -23.12
C TYR A 1044 22.42 -30.09 -22.14
N THR A 1045 22.23 -30.33 -20.84
CA THR A 1045 22.25 -29.29 -19.81
C THR A 1045 23.36 -29.56 -18.80
N ASP A 1046 23.94 -28.50 -18.23
CA ASP A 1046 25.00 -28.61 -17.21
C ASP A 1046 24.45 -28.93 -15.80
N SER A 1047 23.12 -29.11 -15.67
CA SER A 1047 22.45 -29.49 -14.42
C SER A 1047 22.30 -31.01 -14.37
N ASP A 1048 22.59 -31.62 -13.22
CA ASP A 1048 22.38 -33.06 -12.98
C ASP A 1048 20.94 -33.37 -12.50
N THR A 1049 20.12 -32.34 -12.26
CA THR A 1049 18.77 -32.45 -11.69
C THR A 1049 17.72 -31.77 -12.57
N ASP A 1050 16.59 -32.46 -12.78
CA ASP A 1050 15.42 -31.91 -13.50
C ASP A 1050 14.79 -30.77 -12.68
N PRO A 1051 14.78 -29.52 -13.18
CA PRO A 1051 14.24 -28.37 -12.46
C PRO A 1051 12.74 -28.49 -12.19
N TYR A 1052 12.03 -29.38 -12.89
CA TYR A 1052 10.60 -29.63 -12.72
C TYR A 1052 10.31 -31.01 -12.10
N GLY A 1053 11.31 -31.66 -11.51
CA GLY A 1053 11.17 -33.01 -10.96
C GLY A 1053 10.12 -33.15 -9.84
N GLU A 1054 9.77 -32.04 -9.17
CA GLU A 1054 8.75 -31.98 -8.12
C GLU A 1054 7.37 -31.54 -8.64
N TYR A 1055 7.24 -31.16 -9.92
CA TYR A 1055 5.98 -30.71 -10.48
C TYR A 1055 5.00 -31.88 -10.68
N ASP A 1056 3.83 -31.78 -10.06
CA ASP A 1056 2.69 -32.68 -10.27
C ASP A 1056 1.53 -31.93 -10.92
N ALA A 1057 1.15 -32.34 -12.13
CA ALA A 1057 0.07 -31.74 -12.90
C ALA A 1057 -1.30 -31.84 -12.20
N SER A 1058 -1.48 -32.74 -11.24
CA SER A 1058 -2.72 -32.88 -10.47
C SER A 1058 -2.83 -31.94 -9.27
N SER A 1059 -1.79 -31.15 -8.97
CA SER A 1059 -1.76 -30.25 -7.80
C SER A 1059 -2.55 -28.95 -7.97
N TYR A 1060 -3.04 -28.66 -9.18
CA TYR A 1060 -3.77 -27.43 -9.50
C TYR A 1060 -5.25 -27.72 -9.77
N SER A 1061 -6.14 -26.79 -9.43
CA SER A 1061 -7.58 -26.90 -9.67
C SER A 1061 -8.03 -26.04 -10.85
N ASP A 1062 -9.13 -26.44 -11.49
CA ASP A 1062 -9.77 -25.66 -12.55
C ASP A 1062 -10.24 -24.30 -11.99
N THR A 1063 -9.99 -23.22 -12.74
CA THR A 1063 -10.42 -21.86 -12.41
C THR A 1063 -11.19 -21.26 -13.58
N VAL A 1064 -12.33 -20.62 -13.30
CA VAL A 1064 -13.14 -19.96 -14.34
C VAL A 1064 -12.52 -18.62 -14.71
N ALA A 1065 -11.82 -18.62 -15.84
CA ALA A 1065 -11.05 -17.50 -16.34
C ALA A 1065 -11.88 -16.48 -17.13
N TYR A 1066 -12.97 -16.93 -17.77
CA TYR A 1066 -13.91 -16.03 -18.46
C TYR A 1066 -15.34 -16.53 -18.29
N PHE A 1067 -16.22 -15.65 -17.79
CA PHE A 1067 -17.64 -15.93 -17.65
C PHE A 1067 -18.48 -14.75 -18.13
N SER A 1068 -19.32 -14.99 -19.12
CA SER A 1068 -20.19 -13.99 -19.72
C SER A 1068 -21.62 -14.45 -19.62
N THR A 1069 -22.52 -13.61 -19.14
CA THR A 1069 -23.94 -13.95 -19.09
C THR A 1069 -24.86 -12.74 -19.23
N SER A 1070 -26.12 -12.99 -19.58
CA SER A 1070 -27.19 -12.00 -19.51
C SER A 1070 -28.38 -12.55 -18.75
N PHE A 1071 -28.93 -11.77 -17.82
CA PHE A 1071 -30.03 -12.20 -16.96
C PHE A 1071 -30.90 -11.02 -16.54
N LYS A 1072 -32.04 -11.35 -15.92
CA LYS A 1072 -32.92 -10.36 -15.28
C LYS A 1072 -33.03 -10.62 -13.80
N ALA A 1073 -32.73 -9.59 -13.00
CA ALA A 1073 -32.89 -9.62 -11.55
C ALA A 1073 -33.63 -8.36 -11.12
N GLU A 1074 -34.64 -8.51 -10.26
CA GLU A 1074 -35.39 -7.38 -9.66
C GLU A 1074 -35.98 -6.41 -10.70
N GLY A 1075 -36.38 -6.93 -11.87
CA GLY A 1075 -36.93 -6.12 -12.97
C GLY A 1075 -35.88 -5.38 -13.81
N ARG A 1076 -34.60 -5.50 -13.48
CA ARG A 1076 -33.47 -4.95 -14.25
C ARG A 1076 -32.84 -6.03 -15.12
N THR A 1077 -32.24 -5.61 -16.23
CA THR A 1077 -31.52 -6.50 -17.15
C THR A 1077 -30.02 -6.25 -17.00
N TYR A 1078 -29.24 -7.32 -16.88
CA TYR A 1078 -27.79 -7.29 -16.66
C TYR A 1078 -27.08 -8.07 -17.76
N TYR A 1079 -25.91 -7.56 -18.15
CA TYR A 1079 -24.92 -8.20 -19.00
C TYR A 1079 -23.61 -8.18 -18.23
N ASP A 1080 -23.26 -9.30 -17.62
CA ASP A 1080 -22.05 -9.43 -16.81
C ASP A 1080 -20.96 -10.15 -17.60
N THR A 1081 -19.73 -9.68 -17.44
CA THR A 1081 -18.52 -10.30 -17.97
C THR A 1081 -17.48 -10.35 -16.87
N TYR A 1082 -17.14 -11.53 -16.39
CA TYR A 1082 -16.05 -11.79 -15.47
C TYR A 1082 -14.85 -12.27 -16.27
N VAL A 1083 -13.70 -11.70 -15.98
CA VAL A 1083 -12.44 -12.05 -16.62
C VAL A 1083 -11.34 -12.08 -15.56
N ASP A 1084 -10.66 -13.20 -15.48
CA ASP A 1084 -9.45 -13.39 -14.69
C ASP A 1084 -8.28 -13.65 -15.63
N PHE A 1085 -7.44 -12.63 -15.78
CA PHE A 1085 -6.23 -12.70 -16.60
C PHE A 1085 -5.13 -13.54 -15.94
N GLY A 1086 -5.16 -13.68 -14.61
CA GLY A 1086 -4.17 -14.44 -13.84
C GLY A 1086 -4.42 -15.95 -13.84
N ALA A 1087 -5.58 -16.42 -14.32
CA ALA A 1087 -5.94 -17.83 -14.30
C ALA A 1087 -4.90 -18.75 -14.98
N SER A 1088 -4.17 -18.26 -15.99
CA SER A 1088 -3.10 -18.99 -16.68
C SER A 1088 -1.68 -18.73 -16.18
N GLU A 1089 -1.50 -17.79 -15.25
CA GLU A 1089 -0.19 -17.27 -14.83
C GLU A 1089 0.24 -17.86 -13.47
N VAL A 1090 0.35 -19.19 -13.37
CA VAL A 1090 0.79 -19.85 -12.13
C VAL A 1090 2.29 -20.15 -12.17
N THR A 1091 3.02 -19.74 -11.14
CA THR A 1091 4.46 -20.00 -11.05
C THR A 1091 4.73 -21.35 -10.39
N VAL A 1092 5.54 -22.21 -11.03
CA VAL A 1092 6.02 -23.47 -10.44
C VAL A 1092 7.38 -23.23 -9.78
N SER A 1093 7.51 -23.62 -8.51
CA SER A 1093 8.80 -23.58 -7.80
C SER A 1093 9.76 -24.60 -8.42
N THR A 1094 10.93 -24.16 -8.88
CA THR A 1094 11.97 -25.06 -9.40
C THR A 1094 12.84 -25.60 -8.27
N VAL A 1095 13.26 -26.86 -8.37
CA VAL A 1095 14.17 -27.48 -7.40
C VAL A 1095 15.53 -26.79 -7.49
N SER A 1096 15.86 -25.96 -6.50
CA SER A 1096 17.20 -25.39 -6.35
C SER A 1096 18.17 -26.48 -5.89
N SER A 1097 19.27 -26.67 -6.61
CA SER A 1097 20.31 -27.67 -6.32
C SER A 1097 21.23 -27.30 -5.15
N ASP A 1098 20.72 -26.55 -4.16
CA ASP A 1098 21.50 -26.12 -3.00
C ASP A 1098 20.64 -26.16 -1.72
N ASP A 1099 20.21 -27.36 -1.34
CA ASP A 1099 20.06 -27.66 0.09
C ASP A 1099 20.34 -29.14 0.37
N SER A 1100 21.27 -29.38 1.29
CA SER A 1100 21.62 -30.71 1.76
C SER A 1100 21.55 -30.73 3.28
N SER A 1101 20.44 -31.22 3.81
CA SER A 1101 20.45 -31.94 5.08
C SER A 1101 19.24 -32.88 5.21
N GLU A 1102 19.56 -34.09 5.64
CA GLU A 1102 18.68 -35.24 5.84
C GLU A 1102 17.73 -35.03 7.03
N ASP A 1103 16.45 -35.40 6.90
CA ASP A 1103 15.82 -36.32 7.86
C ASP A 1103 14.62 -37.06 7.25
N ASP A 1104 14.56 -38.36 7.55
CA ASP A 1104 13.70 -39.37 6.97
C ASP A 1104 12.64 -39.74 8.02
N THR A 1105 11.38 -39.31 7.85
CA THR A 1105 10.24 -39.98 8.51
C THR A 1105 9.01 -40.06 7.61
N THR A 1106 8.80 -41.26 7.07
CA THR A 1106 7.54 -41.73 6.49
C THR A 1106 6.40 -41.78 7.50
N ASP A 1107 5.24 -41.22 7.15
CA ASP A 1107 3.93 -41.81 7.51
C ASP A 1107 2.84 -41.36 6.52
N GLU A 1108 2.33 -42.33 5.73
CA GLU A 1108 1.15 -42.16 4.88
C GLU A 1108 -0.11 -41.95 5.73
N THR A 1109 -0.85 -40.87 5.48
CA THR A 1109 -2.31 -40.85 5.64
C THR A 1109 -2.95 -40.01 4.54
N THR A 1110 -3.66 -40.69 3.66
CA THR A 1110 -4.60 -40.16 2.68
C THR A 1110 -5.86 -39.63 3.38
N GLU A 1111 -6.16 -38.34 3.23
CA GLU A 1111 -7.51 -37.77 3.26
C GLU A 1111 -7.43 -36.34 2.66
N SER A 1112 -8.29 -36.06 1.69
CA SER A 1112 -8.38 -34.85 0.87
C SER A 1112 -8.40 -33.56 1.70
N GLU A 1113 -7.34 -32.75 1.62
CA GLU A 1113 -7.27 -31.40 2.19
C GLU A 1113 -7.20 -30.38 1.05
N GLN A 1114 -8.34 -29.74 0.75
CA GLN A 1114 -8.36 -28.51 -0.04
C GLN A 1114 -7.61 -27.40 0.72
N ASN A 1115 -6.67 -26.76 0.02
CA ASN A 1115 -6.25 -25.37 0.18
C ASN A 1115 -5.65 -24.91 1.52
N VAL A 1116 -4.93 -25.77 2.25
CA VAL A 1116 -4.01 -25.30 3.31
C VAL A 1116 -2.63 -24.97 2.74
N TRP A 1117 -2.20 -25.66 1.69
CA TRP A 1117 -0.92 -25.39 1.03
C TRP A 1117 -0.90 -24.09 0.23
N LEU A 1118 -2.05 -23.60 -0.26
CA LEU A 1118 -2.15 -22.28 -0.91
C LEU A 1118 -2.04 -21.12 0.08
N LEU A 1119 -2.51 -21.30 1.33
CA LEU A 1119 -2.34 -20.30 2.39
C LEU A 1119 -0.93 -20.36 2.99
N VAL A 1120 -0.34 -21.54 3.09
CA VAL A 1120 1.05 -21.70 3.54
C VAL A 1120 2.01 -21.25 2.43
N SER A 1121 1.71 -21.48 1.15
CA SER A 1121 2.48 -20.93 0.05
C SER A 1121 2.21 -19.46 -0.19
N SER A 1122 1.03 -18.89 0.07
CA SER A 1122 0.83 -17.43 0.03
C SER A 1122 1.45 -16.72 1.23
N ILE A 1123 1.53 -17.37 2.40
CA ILE A 1123 2.28 -16.86 3.56
C ILE A 1123 3.78 -17.08 3.37
N LEU A 1124 4.22 -18.17 2.73
CA LEU A 1124 5.62 -18.40 2.36
C LEU A 1124 6.04 -17.59 1.14
N LEU A 1125 5.13 -17.22 0.24
CA LEU A 1125 5.34 -16.36 -0.93
C LEU A 1125 5.18 -14.89 -0.53
N ALA A 1126 4.36 -14.54 0.45
CA ALA A 1126 4.36 -13.23 1.10
C ALA A 1126 5.59 -13.11 2.01
N ALA A 1127 5.98 -14.16 2.74
CA ALA A 1127 7.25 -14.19 3.46
C ALA A 1127 8.45 -14.30 2.52
N ALA A 1128 8.32 -14.88 1.33
CA ALA A 1128 9.34 -14.88 0.28
C ALA A 1128 9.28 -13.61 -0.57
N LEU A 1129 8.17 -12.87 -0.62
CA LEU A 1129 8.03 -11.56 -1.25
C LEU A 1129 8.54 -10.49 -0.32
N ILE A 1130 8.26 -10.61 0.98
CA ILE A 1130 8.89 -9.83 2.04
C ILE A 1130 10.35 -10.23 2.14
N ALA A 1131 10.71 -11.51 2.07
CA ALA A 1131 12.12 -11.92 2.03
C ALA A 1131 12.78 -11.58 0.70
N THR A 1132 12.08 -11.47 -0.43
CA THR A 1132 12.65 -11.01 -1.72
C THR A 1132 12.66 -9.50 -1.84
N LEU A 1133 11.74 -8.76 -1.21
CA LEU A 1133 11.83 -7.31 -0.98
C LEU A 1133 12.96 -7.02 -0.01
N VAL A 1134 13.13 -7.84 1.02
CA VAL A 1134 14.25 -7.79 1.95
C VAL A 1134 15.53 -8.27 1.25
N ILE A 1135 15.51 -9.26 0.34
CA ILE A 1135 16.67 -9.68 -0.47
C ILE A 1135 16.94 -8.70 -1.62
N LEU A 1136 15.97 -7.89 -2.06
CA LEU A 1136 16.12 -6.81 -3.05
C LEU A 1136 16.60 -5.53 -2.37
N LEU A 1137 16.09 -5.20 -1.18
CA LEU A 1137 16.65 -4.19 -0.27
C LEU A 1137 18.07 -4.59 0.15
N ILE A 1138 18.28 -5.85 0.50
CA ILE A 1138 19.60 -6.45 0.77
C ILE A 1138 20.41 -6.56 -0.51
N LYS A 1139 19.86 -6.74 -1.73
CA LYS A 1139 20.64 -6.70 -3.00
C LYS A 1139 20.94 -5.28 -3.46
N GLN A 1140 20.18 -4.28 -3.02
CA GLN A 1140 20.41 -2.86 -3.25
C GLN A 1140 21.40 -2.31 -2.20
N LEU A 1141 21.36 -2.83 -0.98
CA LEU A 1141 22.40 -2.71 0.06
C LEU A 1141 23.68 -3.50 -0.32
N LEU A 1142 23.56 -4.71 -0.85
CA LEU A 1142 24.67 -5.57 -1.28
C LEU A 1142 25.15 -5.25 -2.70
N SER A 1143 24.44 -4.45 -3.51
CA SER A 1143 25.01 -3.87 -4.74
C SER A 1143 25.97 -2.72 -4.43
N ASN A 1144 25.84 -2.14 -3.23
CA ASN A 1144 26.89 -1.32 -2.62
C ASN A 1144 27.95 -2.16 -1.86
N MET A 1145 27.81 -3.49 -1.82
CA MET A 1145 28.78 -4.43 -1.24
C MET A 1145 29.01 -5.67 -2.12
N LYS A 1146 29.26 -5.53 -3.43
CA LYS A 1146 29.60 -6.71 -4.25
C LYS A 1146 31.09 -7.03 -4.17
N LYS A 1147 31.46 -7.99 -3.31
CA LYS A 1147 32.52 -9.00 -3.59
C LYS A 1147 32.57 -10.16 -2.57
N LYS A 1148 31.84 -11.23 -2.93
CA LYS A 1148 32.04 -12.69 -2.75
C LYS A 1148 33.19 -13.19 -1.84
N LYS A 1149 32.91 -14.26 -1.08
CA LYS A 1149 33.17 -15.67 -1.49
C LYS A 1149 32.67 -16.74 -0.50
N ALA A 1150 31.86 -17.69 -1.00
CA ALA A 1150 31.85 -19.06 -0.49
C ALA A 1150 32.98 -19.89 -1.12
N ASP A 1151 33.37 -20.93 -0.40
CA ASP A 1151 34.71 -21.49 -0.36
C ASP A 1151 34.96 -22.67 -1.32
N LYS A 1152 36.21 -22.72 -1.80
CA LYS A 1152 37.04 -23.79 -2.38
C LYS A 1152 36.42 -25.14 -2.81
N VAL A 1153 36.77 -25.48 -4.06
CA VAL A 1153 37.62 -26.65 -4.33
C VAL A 1153 38.83 -26.21 -5.20
N ALA A 1154 40.05 -26.45 -4.68
CA ALA A 1154 41.30 -25.96 -5.25
C ALA A 1154 41.68 -26.70 -6.56
N PRO A 1155 42.27 -25.97 -7.53
CA PRO A 1155 43.73 -26.09 -7.67
C PRO A 1155 44.47 -24.80 -8.09
N THR A 1156 45.53 -24.47 -7.34
CA THR A 1156 46.80 -23.81 -7.77
C THR A 1156 46.81 -22.52 -8.63
N TYR A 1157 47.28 -21.43 -8.01
CA TYR A 1157 48.03 -20.25 -8.53
C TYR A 1157 47.45 -19.37 -9.67
N ASP A 1158 47.27 -18.06 -9.40
CA ASP A 1158 47.92 -16.94 -10.16
C ASP A 1158 47.78 -15.59 -9.43
N SER A 1159 48.91 -14.98 -9.05
CA SER A 1159 49.06 -13.69 -8.34
C SER A 1159 48.86 -12.46 -9.24
N LYS A 1160 48.32 -12.62 -10.46
CA LYS A 1160 48.17 -11.52 -11.43
C LYS A 1160 46.82 -10.81 -11.42
N ARG A 1161 45.77 -11.39 -10.82
CA ARG A 1161 44.40 -10.83 -10.87
C ARG A 1161 44.12 -9.77 -9.80
N LYS A 1162 44.84 -9.78 -8.66
CA LYS A 1162 44.79 -8.72 -7.64
C LYS A 1162 45.44 -7.42 -8.14
N ARG A 1163 46.57 -7.55 -8.85
CA ARG A 1163 47.31 -6.44 -9.49
C ARG A 1163 46.52 -5.68 -10.58
N TYR A 1164 45.50 -6.28 -11.18
CA TYR A 1164 44.68 -5.64 -12.21
C TYR A 1164 43.53 -4.81 -11.62
N ILE A 1165 42.99 -5.21 -10.46
CA ILE A 1165 41.92 -4.47 -9.78
C ILE A 1165 42.49 -3.28 -8.97
N ARG A 1166 43.68 -3.43 -8.35
CA ARG A 1166 44.37 -2.31 -7.69
C ARG A 1166 44.85 -1.25 -8.69
N LYS A 1167 45.18 -1.64 -9.93
CA LYS A 1167 45.57 -0.71 -11.02
C LYS A 1167 44.37 0.00 -11.67
N LEU A 1168 43.18 -0.62 -11.69
CA LEU A 1168 41.95 0.02 -12.20
C LEU A 1168 41.38 1.06 -11.23
N ARG A 1169 41.56 0.89 -9.91
CA ARG A 1169 41.22 1.93 -8.91
C ARG A 1169 42.25 3.06 -8.83
N LEU A 1170 43.55 2.77 -9.02
CA LEU A 1170 44.56 3.83 -9.22
C LEU A 1170 44.36 4.59 -10.54
N GLU A 1171 43.94 3.93 -11.62
CA GLU A 1171 43.61 4.60 -12.90
C GLU A 1171 42.27 5.35 -12.84
N GLU A 1172 41.32 5.00 -11.95
CA GLU A 1172 40.11 5.79 -11.69
C GLU A 1172 40.41 7.04 -10.86
N ALA A 1173 41.32 6.97 -9.87
CA ALA A 1173 41.79 8.14 -9.12
C ALA A 1173 42.67 9.09 -9.97
N GLU A 1174 43.45 8.58 -10.93
CA GLU A 1174 44.21 9.39 -11.89
C GLU A 1174 43.37 9.94 -13.06
N HIS A 1175 42.13 9.48 -13.27
CA HIS A 1175 41.26 9.96 -14.36
C HIS A 1175 40.32 11.12 -13.96
N ASP A 1176 40.17 11.40 -12.66
CA ASP A 1176 39.46 12.59 -12.16
C ASP A 1176 40.37 13.83 -12.02
N GLU A 1177 41.69 13.70 -12.22
CA GLU A 1177 42.61 14.85 -12.34
C GLU A 1177 42.51 15.62 -13.68
N LYS A 1178 41.53 15.29 -14.54
CA LYS A 1178 41.27 16.01 -15.80
C LYS A 1178 39.79 16.21 -16.09
N ALA A 1179 39.05 16.77 -15.14
CA ALA A 1179 37.98 17.67 -15.48
C ALA A 1179 38.53 19.10 -15.37
N ASP A 1180 38.51 19.84 -16.48
CA ASP A 1180 38.85 21.26 -16.49
C ASP A 1180 38.01 21.98 -15.43
N ASP A 1181 38.71 22.44 -14.41
CA ASP A 1181 38.31 23.51 -13.52
C ASP A 1181 38.11 24.75 -14.40
N VAL A 1182 36.88 24.94 -14.91
CA VAL A 1182 36.48 26.21 -15.51
C VAL A 1182 36.29 27.18 -14.37
N LEU A 1183 37.41 27.77 -13.95
CA LEU A 1183 37.44 29.07 -13.31
C LEU A 1183 36.50 30.00 -14.09
N PRO A 1184 35.46 30.62 -13.48
CA PRO A 1184 35.07 31.93 -13.96
C PRO A 1184 36.32 32.80 -13.82
N GLY A 1185 36.83 33.25 -14.97
CA GLY A 1185 38.02 34.08 -15.03
C GLY A 1185 37.87 35.32 -14.17
N GLU A 1186 39.01 35.92 -13.86
CA GLU A 1186 39.19 37.20 -13.18
C GLU A 1186 38.43 38.38 -13.83
N GLU A 1187 37.11 38.37 -13.89
CA GLU A 1187 36.23 39.52 -14.13
C GLU A 1187 34.84 39.17 -13.58
N ASP A 1188 34.66 39.19 -12.26
CA ASP A 1188 33.41 39.55 -11.57
C ASP A 1188 33.70 39.63 -10.05
N GLU A 1189 34.59 40.56 -9.69
CA GLU A 1189 34.61 41.11 -8.33
C GLU A 1189 33.26 41.79 -8.08
N ILE A 1190 32.37 41.14 -7.33
CA ILE A 1190 31.34 41.88 -6.59
C ILE A 1190 32.09 42.70 -5.55
N THR A 1191 32.32 43.97 -5.86
CA THR A 1191 32.98 44.89 -4.94
C THR A 1191 32.15 45.10 -3.68
N GLU A 1192 32.80 45.41 -2.55
CA GLU A 1192 32.15 45.72 -1.25
C GLU A 1192 31.03 46.80 -1.33
N GLU A 1193 30.89 47.52 -2.45
CA GLU A 1193 29.86 48.53 -2.70
C GLU A 1193 28.50 47.94 -3.13
N ASP A 1194 28.43 46.67 -3.56
CA ASP A 1194 27.16 46.01 -3.93
C ASP A 1194 26.46 45.31 -2.76
N ILE A 1195 27.14 45.20 -1.60
CA ILE A 1195 26.62 44.58 -0.36
C ILE A 1195 25.76 45.58 0.45
N TYR A 1196 25.71 46.87 0.08
CA TYR A 1196 24.98 47.92 0.82
C TYR A 1196 24.02 48.79 -0.02
N ARG A 1197 23.29 48.21 -0.98
CA ARG A 1197 22.12 48.92 -1.57
C ARG A 1197 20.84 48.56 -0.84
N VAL A 1198 20.41 49.47 0.04
CA VAL A 1198 19.02 49.58 0.48
C VAL A 1198 18.26 50.36 -0.58
N ASP A 1199 17.68 49.68 -1.55
CA ASP A 1199 16.73 50.31 -2.48
C ASP A 1199 15.34 50.30 -1.84
N GLY A 1200 15.01 51.43 -1.21
CA GLY A 1200 13.65 51.73 -0.80
C GLY A 1200 12.86 52.27 -1.98
N ASP A 1201 11.85 51.54 -2.43
CA ASP A 1201 10.89 52.03 -3.41
C ASP A 1201 9.61 52.53 -2.73
N THR A 1202 9.39 53.83 -2.89
CA THR A 1202 8.10 54.50 -2.71
C THR A 1202 7.40 54.51 -4.08
N PRO A 1203 6.09 54.21 -4.18
CA PRO A 1203 5.42 54.05 -5.46
C PRO A 1203 5.02 55.41 -6.08
N ALA A 1204 5.09 55.51 -7.40
CA ALA A 1204 4.44 56.59 -8.15
C ALA A 1204 3.93 56.12 -9.53
N ASP A 1205 2.60 56.11 -9.63
CA ASP A 1205 1.73 56.54 -10.73
C ASP A 1205 1.96 56.09 -12.19
N ASP A 1206 0.97 55.33 -12.67
CA ASP A 1206 0.22 55.42 -13.92
C ASP A 1206 0.75 56.34 -15.06
N ASP A 1207 0.96 55.74 -16.25
CA ASP A 1207 0.55 56.36 -17.52
C ASP A 1207 0.19 55.28 -18.57
N PRO A 1208 -1.05 55.24 -19.08
CA PRO A 1208 -1.50 54.30 -20.10
C PRO A 1208 -1.36 54.89 -21.50
N ASP A 1209 -0.47 54.34 -22.34
CA ASP A 1209 -0.65 54.32 -23.80
C ASP A 1209 0.51 53.55 -24.48
N LYS A 1210 0.20 52.39 -25.06
CA LYS A 1210 0.39 52.13 -26.50
C LYS A 1210 0.05 50.70 -26.91
N GLN A 1211 -0.96 50.63 -27.78
CA GLN A 1211 -1.32 49.53 -28.66
C GLN A 1211 -0.15 49.06 -29.54
N ASN A 1212 0.00 47.74 -29.66
CA ASN A 1212 -0.20 47.00 -30.91
C ASN A 1212 -0.15 45.49 -30.69
#